data_AF-A0A437PNU6-F1
#
_entry.id   AF-A0A437PNU6-F1
#
_cell.length_a   1.000
_cell.length_b   1.000
_cell.length_c   1.000
_cell.angle_alpha   90.00
_cell.angle_beta   90.00
_cell.angle_gamma   90.00
#
_symmetry.space_group_name_H-M   'P 1'
#
loop_
_entity.id
_entity.type
_entity.pdbx_description
1 polymer ?
#
loop_
_entity_poly.entity_id
_entity_poly.type
_entity_poly.pdbx_seq_one_letter_code
_entity_poly.pdbx_strand_id
1 'polypeptide(L)'
;MGLSSDYPKVETWVKNPSGYQTGSVTKYKGNIFRAAFWADEPGVGDPNKNGWRFFDELYDTTPHKQTEKANVIAYIPSWRKKEEFDYAKGEMYRYLTHGIVAFLTFSEKNSGAFDEDSLREVGTVLSDVLMAANLYGTKVMVALGGANDYAFLDLMTEVGNDPASPKLDKAVRTVVDFVTHNGLDGVDLDLECWWGRPGQQDQGGRMKSDGPHPAGRGLTLFAKKLRQAMPKKTVSAAVFGTSWYGNNYDPDLAEHVDWLGVMTYDLTGSWNRSPVGPHTALHAIRSKDTAEIRKADVYLESYLDEQQGGWPAAGAGAKPGAPGDKALEDNPILSVEDCLWYWTNPLFMNWQGKGQAVDRKKIAAGVPVYGYDFSAAKERDDKTGDVPPGYKVLQYKEILDAFPNAHEAKDANIKVRGETPRPKLSEPLPAGTYPYAHNIYFETPETAVSKLKFLKDVGAQGVIIWELTNDVWEEGKGIIEALYRASGNQVLEPSPGHERPTPVAGTYLWDSVGFLGEAKSALQFQDDGTQDNGMRQFSARLWDIPGGVDWKAAAQNAPAVIKRQYFNRPTRIVDKGALGLWGEFDVLDNDDVLDWFWSHVEKQDGAPDGYTRYSSRLMGLSLHDDWKECAKKTPAVIAGQYFDEPTEIDDQGIGGLWGIFDVSDRPSPVPAPTTQSQGENDCMYCQVSSVAVPDGWDNVKRLNLTNTMTIGENAPLLYAVVTKDDDSVDFPDGVVMSLKDPDGNAFDKDVDEDGQLVKMSGESVRLVIVKDPRAGDWTMTMSVAADAKFRCECNTVPSKDVFNTMLETARRRDEGAGGIAARSIGGDILAAFLGVAIAVVLIPEAVIITALTVAVTGAGIVGMAYNAVKKKDSAEKMGTVAAIVSKIGDEVRRDGFQGVLKCVALIGKNISEEEVDVIRRKENWDKLYPWIGVHLQVYKVVEHMTDPEKQNSVRHVFWQCMLTKRLGKDFATEMGNAHERGRPGSDADNKADERNNEIGQQLAEDVASESDCLKRTLELWDADKLAKRPDYESDPT
;
A
#
# COMPACT_ATOMS: atom_id res chain seq x y z
N MET A 1 -25.01 17.18 29.57
CA MET A 1 -23.92 17.82 30.33
C MET A 1 -24.35 18.03 31.75
N GLY A 2 -23.64 17.45 32.73
CA GLY A 2 -23.80 17.82 34.13
C GLY A 2 -23.19 19.20 34.41
N LEU A 3 -23.97 20.12 34.98
CA LEU A 3 -23.48 21.40 35.49
C LEU A 3 -23.45 21.35 37.02
N SER A 4 -22.53 22.04 37.69
CA SER A 4 -22.48 22.09 39.16
C SER A 4 -23.81 22.59 39.77
N SER A 5 -24.54 23.44 39.05
CA SER A 5 -25.89 23.93 39.40
C SER A 5 -26.97 22.85 39.42
N ASP A 6 -26.77 21.75 38.68
CA ASP A 6 -27.71 20.62 38.63
C ASP A 6 -27.65 19.79 39.92
N TYR A 7 -26.57 19.94 40.69
CA TYR A 7 -26.27 19.21 41.94
C TYR A 7 -26.18 20.14 43.16
N PRO A 8 -27.22 20.93 43.49
CA PRO A 8 -27.14 21.93 44.55
C PRO A 8 -27.07 21.32 45.95
N LYS A 9 -27.47 20.05 46.10
CA LYS A 9 -27.50 19.32 47.37
C LYS A 9 -26.33 18.36 47.57
N VAL A 10 -25.46 18.19 46.57
CA VAL A 10 -24.33 17.26 46.66
C VAL A 10 -23.13 17.98 47.27
N GLU A 11 -22.65 17.47 48.40
CA GLU A 11 -21.54 18.05 49.16
C GLU A 11 -20.17 17.66 48.57
N THR A 12 -19.16 18.52 48.75
CA THR A 12 -17.77 18.23 48.38
C THR A 12 -17.19 17.15 49.28
N TRP A 13 -16.46 16.20 48.69
CA TRP A 13 -15.86 15.09 49.42
C TRP A 13 -14.87 15.60 50.45
N VAL A 14 -14.98 15.08 51.66
CA VAL A 14 -14.02 15.26 52.75
C VAL A 14 -13.54 13.90 53.24
N LYS A 15 -12.28 13.82 53.64
CA LYS A 15 -11.74 12.56 54.19
C LYS A 15 -12.54 12.15 55.43
N ASN A 16 -13.11 10.94 55.39
CA ASN A 16 -13.86 10.39 56.51
C ASN A 16 -13.23 9.05 56.93
N PRO A 17 -12.50 9.00 58.05
CA PRO A 17 -11.86 7.77 58.54
C PRO A 17 -12.85 6.63 58.82
N SER A 18 -14.14 6.95 59.00
CA SER A 18 -15.23 5.99 59.19
C SER A 18 -15.98 5.66 57.88
N GLY A 19 -15.47 6.14 56.74
CA GLY A 19 -15.98 5.92 55.38
C GLY A 19 -17.39 6.44 55.13
N TYR A 20 -17.81 6.34 53.87
CA TYR A 20 -19.13 6.74 53.41
C TYR A 20 -20.05 5.52 53.29
N GLN A 21 -21.32 5.66 53.67
CA GLN A 21 -22.30 4.59 53.51
C GLN A 21 -22.67 4.40 52.03
N THR A 22 -23.02 3.18 51.63
CA THR A 22 -23.60 2.90 50.31
C THR A 22 -24.73 3.87 49.98
N GLY A 23 -24.74 4.39 48.75
CA GLY A 23 -25.70 5.39 48.27
C GLY A 23 -25.29 6.85 48.54
N SER A 24 -24.27 7.10 49.38
CA SER A 24 -23.74 8.45 49.59
C SER A 24 -23.25 9.06 48.27
N VAL A 25 -23.47 10.36 48.07
CA VAL A 25 -23.09 11.09 46.85
C VAL A 25 -22.19 12.25 47.20
N THR A 26 -21.15 12.49 46.40
CA THR A 26 -20.20 13.57 46.66
C THR A 26 -19.63 14.21 45.40
N LYS A 27 -19.24 15.50 45.51
CA LYS A 27 -18.44 16.21 44.51
C LYS A 27 -16.96 15.98 44.80
N TYR A 28 -16.21 15.46 43.83
CA TYR A 28 -14.76 15.29 43.95
C TYR A 28 -14.08 15.64 42.63
N LYS A 29 -13.18 16.63 42.67
CA LYS A 29 -12.36 17.08 41.51
C LYS A 29 -13.17 17.29 40.23
N GLY A 30 -14.28 18.04 40.31
CA GLY A 30 -15.13 18.33 39.14
C GLY A 30 -16.00 17.15 38.68
N ASN A 31 -16.20 16.13 39.51
CA ASN A 31 -17.00 14.96 39.18
C ASN A 31 -17.98 14.62 40.32
N ILE A 32 -19.06 13.93 39.99
CA ILE A 32 -20.02 13.36 40.94
C ILE A 32 -19.74 11.87 41.08
N PHE A 33 -19.68 11.40 42.33
CA PHE A 33 -19.54 9.99 42.66
C PHE A 33 -20.65 9.52 43.57
N ARG A 34 -21.07 8.27 43.39
CA ARG A 34 -22.00 7.56 44.29
C ARG A 34 -21.28 6.36 44.90
N ALA A 35 -21.31 6.22 46.22
CA ALA A 35 -20.69 5.09 46.92
C ALA A 35 -21.48 3.80 46.63
N ALA A 36 -20.86 2.80 46.01
CA ALA A 36 -21.50 1.49 45.80
C ALA A 36 -21.36 0.61 47.07
N PHE A 37 -20.22 0.69 47.73
CA PHE A 37 -19.94 0.03 49.00
C PHE A 37 -19.47 1.06 50.02
N TRP A 38 -19.20 0.61 51.25
CA TRP A 38 -18.45 1.44 52.19
C TRP A 38 -17.12 1.84 51.55
N ALA A 39 -16.84 3.14 51.45
CA ALA A 39 -15.70 3.66 50.72
C ALA A 39 -15.05 4.88 51.41
N ASP A 40 -13.72 5.01 51.29
CA ASP A 40 -12.95 6.16 51.83
C ASP A 40 -12.82 7.28 50.77
N GLU A 41 -11.98 7.10 49.74
CA GLU A 41 -11.68 8.12 48.71
C GLU A 41 -12.18 7.75 47.29
N PRO A 42 -12.87 8.65 46.56
CA PRO A 42 -13.26 8.44 45.16
C PRO A 42 -12.09 8.15 44.23
N GLY A 43 -12.26 7.16 43.34
CA GLY A 43 -11.24 6.75 42.37
C GLY A 43 -10.13 5.84 42.93
N VAL A 44 -10.17 5.49 44.22
CA VAL A 44 -9.20 4.61 44.90
C VAL A 44 -9.88 3.29 45.31
N GLY A 45 -9.18 2.16 45.16
CA GLY A 45 -9.65 0.83 45.60
C GLY A 45 -10.22 -0.06 44.49
N ASP A 46 -10.73 -1.23 44.88
CA ASP A 46 -11.39 -2.19 43.98
C ASP A 46 -12.87 -1.77 43.86
N PRO A 47 -13.35 -1.46 42.63
CA PRO A 47 -14.72 -1.01 42.43
C PRO A 47 -15.74 -2.02 42.97
N ASN A 48 -15.44 -3.31 43.00
CA ASN A 48 -16.38 -4.36 43.40
C ASN A 48 -16.31 -4.72 44.88
N LYS A 49 -15.46 -4.05 45.68
CA LYS A 49 -15.27 -4.38 47.10
C LYS A 49 -15.32 -3.17 48.03
N ASN A 50 -14.82 -2.01 47.62
CA ASN A 50 -14.62 -0.86 48.51
C ASN A 50 -14.49 0.47 47.76
N GLY A 51 -15.33 0.71 46.75
CA GLY A 51 -15.15 1.81 45.80
C GLY A 51 -16.38 2.68 45.54
N TRP A 52 -16.08 3.88 45.05
CA TRP A 52 -17.04 4.82 44.48
C TRP A 52 -17.31 4.47 43.00
N ARG A 53 -18.54 4.73 42.53
CA ARG A 53 -18.92 4.69 41.12
C ARG A 53 -18.96 6.11 40.57
N PHE A 54 -18.43 6.26 39.36
CA PHE A 54 -18.60 7.49 38.60
C PHE A 54 -20.09 7.71 38.33
N PHE A 55 -20.58 8.93 38.53
CA PHE A 55 -21.97 9.28 38.31
C PHE A 55 -22.13 10.30 37.18
N ASP A 56 -21.38 11.40 37.23
CA ASP A 56 -21.38 12.42 36.19
C ASP A 56 -20.12 13.28 36.28
N GLU A 57 -19.83 14.02 35.22
CA GLU A 57 -18.78 15.02 35.17
C GLU A 57 -19.40 16.44 35.20
N LEU A 58 -18.80 17.33 36.00
CA LEU A 58 -19.22 18.72 36.11
C LEU A 58 -18.47 19.58 35.10
N TYR A 59 -19.03 19.67 33.90
CA TYR A 59 -18.44 20.30 32.73
C TYR A 59 -18.01 21.76 32.97
N ASP A 60 -18.78 22.52 33.77
CA ASP A 60 -18.49 23.91 34.13
C ASP A 60 -17.26 24.08 35.04
N THR A 61 -16.79 22.99 35.65
CA THR A 61 -15.66 23.01 36.58
C THR A 61 -14.48 22.16 36.12
N THR A 62 -14.66 21.27 35.15
CA THR A 62 -13.56 20.52 34.53
C THR A 62 -12.95 21.34 33.38
N PRO A 63 -11.64 21.66 33.43
CA PRO A 63 -10.97 22.32 32.32
C PRO A 63 -11.09 21.53 31.02
N HIS A 64 -11.49 22.20 29.95
CA HIS A 64 -11.55 21.65 28.60
C HIS A 64 -11.33 22.77 27.59
N LYS A 65 -10.98 22.39 26.36
CA LYS A 65 -10.90 23.31 25.22
C LYS A 65 -11.95 22.89 24.20
N GLN A 66 -12.82 23.81 23.83
CA GLN A 66 -13.85 23.56 22.84
C GLN A 66 -13.25 23.34 21.44
N THR A 67 -13.92 22.51 20.65
CA THR A 67 -13.58 22.27 19.25
C THR A 67 -14.31 23.28 18.38
N GLU A 68 -13.56 24.14 17.67
CA GLU A 68 -14.16 25.14 16.77
C GLU A 68 -14.71 24.51 15.49
N LYS A 69 -13.92 23.64 14.85
CA LYS A 69 -14.24 22.89 13.63
C LYS A 69 -14.21 21.40 13.89
N ALA A 70 -15.35 20.74 13.71
CA ALA A 70 -15.47 19.31 13.91
C ALA A 70 -15.31 18.52 12.61
N ASN A 71 -14.72 17.33 12.71
CA ASN A 71 -14.74 16.36 11.63
C ASN A 71 -16.15 15.76 11.45
N VAL A 72 -16.56 15.57 10.19
CA VAL A 72 -17.78 14.85 9.81
C VAL A 72 -17.35 13.71 8.92
N ILE A 73 -17.34 12.51 9.50
CA ILE A 73 -16.73 11.31 8.92
C ILE A 73 -17.85 10.32 8.64
N ALA A 74 -17.89 9.69 7.45
CA ALA A 74 -18.93 8.72 7.14
C ALA A 74 -18.38 7.45 6.49
N TYR A 75 -18.92 6.30 6.89
CA TYR A 75 -18.68 5.03 6.21
C TYR A 75 -19.46 4.96 4.90
N ILE A 76 -18.80 4.45 3.86
CA ILE A 76 -19.30 4.28 2.50
C ILE A 76 -19.32 2.77 2.20
N PRO A 77 -20.49 2.11 2.23
CA PRO A 77 -20.57 0.68 1.97
C PRO A 77 -20.23 0.36 0.52
N SER A 78 -19.46 -0.69 0.28
CA SER A 78 -19.14 -1.18 -1.06
C SER A 78 -20.22 -2.10 -1.67
N TRP A 79 -21.17 -2.59 -0.87
CA TRP A 79 -22.16 -3.60 -1.28
C TRP A 79 -23.48 -3.07 -1.86
N ARG A 80 -23.71 -1.76 -1.87
CA ARG A 80 -24.99 -1.16 -2.30
C ARG A 80 -25.14 -1.02 -3.82
N LYS A 81 -24.14 -1.42 -4.61
CA LYS A 81 -24.21 -1.36 -6.09
C LYS A 81 -25.35 -2.21 -6.68
N LYS A 82 -25.76 -3.28 -5.99
CA LYS A 82 -26.90 -4.12 -6.38
C LYS A 82 -28.26 -3.45 -6.14
N GLU A 83 -28.30 -2.44 -5.29
CA GLU A 83 -29.47 -1.58 -5.04
C GLU A 83 -29.48 -0.37 -5.98
N GLU A 84 -28.68 -0.41 -7.05
CA GLU A 84 -28.53 0.68 -8.04
C GLU A 84 -28.07 2.01 -7.42
N PHE A 85 -27.37 1.95 -6.27
CA PHE A 85 -26.84 3.13 -5.63
C PHE A 85 -25.73 3.80 -6.47
N ASP A 86 -25.88 5.10 -6.73
CA ASP A 86 -24.94 5.89 -7.52
C ASP A 86 -23.81 6.46 -6.65
N TYR A 87 -22.67 5.77 -6.64
CA TYR A 87 -21.46 6.22 -5.96
C TYR A 87 -20.81 7.47 -6.59
N ALA A 88 -21.19 7.84 -7.81
CA ALA A 88 -20.68 9.04 -8.47
C ALA A 88 -21.49 10.30 -8.13
N LYS A 89 -22.55 10.19 -7.29
CA LYS A 89 -23.38 11.34 -6.89
C LYS A 89 -22.60 12.29 -5.98
N GLY A 90 -21.90 13.26 -6.57
CA GLY A 90 -21.03 14.23 -5.88
C GLY A 90 -21.63 14.92 -4.64
N GLU A 91 -22.93 15.27 -4.70
CA GLU A 91 -23.64 16.00 -3.63
C GLU A 91 -23.48 15.37 -2.24
N MET A 92 -23.41 14.04 -2.15
CA MET A 92 -23.29 13.36 -0.85
C MET A 92 -21.93 13.53 -0.18
N TYR A 93 -20.89 13.87 -0.94
CA TYR A 93 -19.54 14.10 -0.43
C TYR A 93 -19.33 15.54 0.03
N ARG A 94 -20.09 16.50 -0.52
CA ARG A 94 -20.03 17.93 -0.17
C ARG A 94 -20.09 18.20 1.34
N TYR A 95 -20.80 17.34 2.07
CA TYR A 95 -21.04 17.47 3.50
C TYR A 95 -20.19 16.51 4.35
N LEU A 96 -19.02 16.10 3.85
CA LEU A 96 -18.06 15.25 4.57
C LEU A 96 -16.68 15.89 4.64
N THR A 97 -16.00 15.73 5.78
CA THR A 97 -14.56 15.97 5.86
C THR A 97 -13.77 14.72 5.44
N HIS A 98 -14.26 13.54 5.80
CA HIS A 98 -13.66 12.26 5.42
C HIS A 98 -14.74 11.23 5.05
N GLY A 99 -14.52 10.47 3.98
CA GLY A 99 -15.28 9.27 3.64
C GLY A 99 -14.43 8.02 3.85
N ILE A 100 -15.00 6.95 4.42
CA ILE A 100 -14.30 5.69 4.71
C ILE A 100 -14.98 4.56 3.95
N VAL A 101 -14.32 3.99 2.93
CA VAL A 101 -14.87 2.90 2.13
C VAL A 101 -14.81 1.58 2.91
N ALA A 102 -15.97 0.97 3.12
CA ALA A 102 -16.18 -0.25 3.90
C ALA A 102 -16.54 -1.45 2.99
N PHE A 103 -15.95 -2.64 3.13
CA PHE A 103 -14.81 -3.00 3.97
C PHE A 103 -13.81 -3.85 3.17
N LEU A 104 -12.54 -3.69 3.50
CA LEU A 104 -11.48 -4.57 3.04
C LEU A 104 -11.12 -5.54 4.17
N THR A 105 -11.31 -6.83 3.96
CA THR A 105 -11.13 -7.85 5.01
C THR A 105 -9.84 -8.64 4.82
N PHE A 106 -9.31 -9.22 5.88
CA PHE A 106 -8.15 -10.12 5.81
C PHE A 106 -8.54 -11.54 5.38
N SER A 107 -7.61 -12.23 4.73
CA SER A 107 -7.81 -13.59 4.27
C SER A 107 -7.64 -14.60 5.41
N GLU A 108 -8.67 -15.42 5.61
CA GLU A 108 -8.63 -16.60 6.48
C GLU A 108 -7.58 -17.63 6.04
N LYS A 109 -7.25 -17.68 4.74
CA LYS A 109 -6.33 -18.66 4.16
C LYS A 109 -4.89 -18.18 4.16
N ASN A 110 -4.69 -16.86 4.02
CA ASN A 110 -3.38 -16.26 3.85
C ASN A 110 -3.21 -15.06 4.80
N SER A 111 -2.96 -15.35 6.07
CA SER A 111 -2.83 -14.34 7.13
C SER A 111 -1.91 -13.17 6.73
N GLY A 112 -2.40 -11.95 6.97
CA GLY A 112 -1.76 -10.70 6.58
C GLY A 112 -1.95 -10.27 5.12
N ALA A 113 -2.64 -11.06 4.29
CA ALA A 113 -3.12 -10.65 2.96
C ALA A 113 -4.62 -10.34 3.00
N PHE A 114 -5.12 -9.57 2.04
CA PHE A 114 -6.56 -9.31 1.90
C PHE A 114 -7.34 -10.49 1.33
N ASP A 115 -8.61 -10.56 1.67
CA ASP A 115 -9.58 -11.46 1.05
C ASP A 115 -9.93 -10.97 -0.37
N GLU A 116 -9.89 -11.89 -1.35
CA GLU A 116 -10.06 -11.57 -2.77
C GLU A 116 -11.46 -11.03 -3.11
N ASP A 117 -12.50 -11.48 -2.40
CA ASP A 117 -13.87 -11.03 -2.65
C ASP A 117 -14.08 -9.60 -2.15
N SER A 118 -13.59 -9.29 -0.94
CA SER A 118 -13.62 -7.92 -0.41
C SER A 118 -12.82 -6.93 -1.28
N LEU A 119 -11.66 -7.37 -1.79
CA LEU A 119 -10.80 -6.55 -2.63
C LEU A 119 -11.45 -6.24 -3.97
N ARG A 120 -12.17 -7.21 -4.56
CA ARG A 120 -12.96 -7.01 -5.77
C ARG A 120 -14.14 -6.05 -5.52
N GLU A 121 -14.87 -6.23 -4.42
CA GLU A 121 -16.04 -5.42 -4.08
C GLU A 121 -15.68 -3.95 -3.86
N VAL A 122 -14.69 -3.67 -3.00
CA VAL A 122 -14.14 -2.32 -2.80
C VAL A 122 -13.63 -1.73 -4.11
N GLY A 123 -12.86 -2.52 -4.89
CA GLY A 123 -12.34 -2.09 -6.19
C GLY A 123 -13.42 -1.67 -7.20
N THR A 124 -14.65 -2.17 -7.08
CA THR A 124 -15.75 -1.82 -8.00
C THR A 124 -16.39 -0.46 -7.75
N VAL A 125 -16.19 0.13 -6.57
CA VAL A 125 -16.78 1.42 -6.18
C VAL A 125 -15.72 2.51 -6.00
N LEU A 126 -14.46 2.13 -5.78
CA LEU A 126 -13.40 3.03 -5.35
C LEU A 126 -13.14 4.18 -6.33
N SER A 127 -13.21 3.93 -7.64
CA SER A 127 -13.02 4.97 -8.66
C SER A 127 -14.08 6.06 -8.58
N ASP A 128 -15.34 5.67 -8.43
CA ASP A 128 -16.50 6.57 -8.44
C ASP A 128 -16.49 7.42 -7.16
N VAL A 129 -16.20 6.78 -6.02
CA VAL A 129 -16.06 7.44 -4.71
C VAL A 129 -14.92 8.46 -4.72
N LEU A 130 -13.70 8.06 -5.10
CA LEU A 130 -12.52 8.94 -5.07
C LEU A 130 -12.75 10.19 -5.90
N MET A 131 -13.34 10.02 -7.07
CA MET A 131 -13.61 11.10 -7.99
C MET A 131 -14.64 12.08 -7.45
N ALA A 132 -15.80 11.56 -7.04
CA ALA A 132 -16.88 12.38 -6.54
C ALA A 132 -16.50 13.10 -5.22
N ALA A 133 -15.73 12.45 -4.35
CA ALA A 133 -15.23 13.02 -3.10
C ALA A 133 -14.17 14.11 -3.33
N ASN A 134 -13.21 13.88 -4.24
CA ASN A 134 -12.13 14.83 -4.50
C ASN A 134 -12.63 16.19 -5.02
N LEU A 135 -13.74 16.22 -5.77
CA LEU A 135 -14.36 17.46 -6.24
C LEU A 135 -14.77 18.41 -5.10
N TYR A 136 -15.06 17.87 -3.93
CA TYR A 136 -15.46 18.63 -2.74
C TYR A 136 -14.37 18.68 -1.66
N GLY A 137 -13.15 18.23 -1.98
CA GLY A 137 -12.03 18.17 -1.03
C GLY A 137 -12.23 17.19 0.12
N THR A 138 -13.15 16.23 -0.02
CA THR A 138 -13.38 15.17 0.96
C THR A 138 -12.25 14.16 0.90
N LYS A 139 -11.60 13.91 2.04
CA LYS A 139 -10.54 12.90 2.12
C LYS A 139 -11.11 11.50 2.10
N VAL A 140 -10.52 10.58 1.35
CA VAL A 140 -11.04 9.22 1.19
C VAL A 140 -10.10 8.19 1.79
N MET A 141 -10.62 7.34 2.66
CA MET A 141 -9.91 6.28 3.35
C MET A 141 -10.55 4.92 3.06
N VAL A 142 -9.90 3.84 3.46
CA VAL A 142 -10.47 2.48 3.45
C VAL A 142 -10.53 1.91 4.86
N ALA A 143 -11.60 1.22 5.21
CA ALA A 143 -11.71 0.50 6.49
C ALA A 143 -11.29 -0.95 6.36
N LEU A 144 -10.48 -1.39 7.32
CA LEU A 144 -10.08 -2.78 7.50
C LEU A 144 -10.95 -3.44 8.56
N GLY A 145 -11.59 -4.56 8.23
CA GLY A 145 -12.32 -5.37 9.20
C GLY A 145 -13.84 -5.26 9.10
N GLY A 146 -14.48 -4.79 10.18
CA GLY A 146 -15.93 -4.80 10.39
C GLY A 146 -16.44 -6.09 11.06
N ALA A 147 -17.75 -6.17 11.25
CA ALA A 147 -18.44 -7.19 12.05
C ALA A 147 -18.33 -8.66 11.58
N ASN A 148 -17.54 -8.98 10.56
CA ASN A 148 -17.39 -10.37 10.11
C ASN A 148 -15.94 -10.77 9.81
N ASP A 149 -14.97 -9.88 10.03
CA ASP A 149 -13.55 -10.18 9.76
C ASP A 149 -12.87 -10.83 10.96
N TYR A 150 -13.14 -12.13 11.12
CA TYR A 150 -12.47 -12.93 12.16
C TYR A 150 -10.99 -13.17 11.84
N ALA A 151 -10.57 -13.11 10.57
CA ALA A 151 -9.17 -13.22 10.19
C ALA A 151 -8.35 -12.04 10.74
N PHE A 152 -8.94 -10.84 10.79
CA PHE A 152 -8.30 -9.68 11.42
C PHE A 152 -8.12 -9.88 12.92
N LEU A 153 -9.13 -10.41 13.61
CA LEU A 153 -9.02 -10.77 15.03
C LEU A 153 -7.93 -11.80 15.30
N ASP A 154 -7.86 -12.86 14.49
CA ASP A 154 -6.86 -13.91 14.62
C ASP A 154 -5.45 -13.36 14.37
N LEU A 155 -5.27 -12.56 13.31
CA LEU A 155 -4.00 -11.90 12.99
C LEU A 155 -3.54 -10.98 14.13
N MET A 156 -4.41 -10.09 14.63
CA MET A 156 -4.06 -9.19 15.72
C MET A 156 -3.80 -9.94 17.02
N THR A 157 -4.53 -11.03 17.29
CA THR A 157 -4.27 -11.89 18.45
C THR A 157 -2.87 -12.50 18.38
N GLU A 158 -2.48 -13.01 17.22
CA GLU A 158 -1.14 -13.56 16.99
C GLU A 158 -0.06 -12.50 17.20
N VAL A 159 -0.20 -11.33 16.58
CA VAL A 159 0.73 -10.20 16.74
C VAL A 159 0.82 -9.73 18.20
N GLY A 160 -0.30 -9.69 18.91
CA GLY A 160 -0.33 -9.28 20.31
C GLY A 160 0.28 -10.29 21.28
N ASN A 161 0.38 -11.55 20.88
CA ASN A 161 1.08 -12.61 21.62
C ASN A 161 2.56 -12.68 21.24
N ASP A 162 2.90 -12.38 19.98
CA ASP A 162 4.26 -12.31 19.46
C ASP A 162 4.48 -11.02 18.64
N PRO A 163 4.90 -9.92 19.31
CA PRO A 163 5.19 -8.64 18.64
C PRO A 163 6.28 -8.70 17.56
N ALA A 164 7.10 -9.76 17.54
CA ALA A 164 8.12 -10.00 16.52
C ALA A 164 7.60 -10.79 15.32
N SER A 165 6.29 -11.11 15.29
CA SER A 165 5.69 -11.90 14.23
C SER A 165 5.90 -11.22 12.86
N PRO A 166 6.47 -11.92 11.87
CA PRO A 166 6.68 -11.37 10.52
C PRO A 166 5.36 -11.09 9.79
N LYS A 167 4.24 -11.63 10.27
CA LYS A 167 2.91 -11.36 9.72
C LYS A 167 2.47 -9.91 9.93
N LEU A 168 2.95 -9.26 10.99
CA LEU A 168 2.71 -7.84 11.22
C LEU A 168 3.29 -7.00 10.07
N ASP A 169 4.56 -7.23 9.71
CA ASP A 169 5.22 -6.48 8.63
C ASP A 169 4.60 -6.78 7.25
N LYS A 170 4.13 -8.00 7.04
CA LYS A 170 3.36 -8.36 5.84
C LYS A 170 2.03 -7.61 5.76
N ALA A 171 1.27 -7.58 6.86
CA ALA A 171 -0.01 -6.87 6.93
C ALA A 171 0.17 -5.36 6.73
N VAL A 172 1.20 -4.77 7.36
CA VAL A 172 1.53 -3.35 7.20
C VAL A 172 1.82 -3.04 5.74
N ARG A 173 2.71 -3.80 5.09
CA ARG A 173 3.02 -3.60 3.66
C ARG A 173 1.78 -3.72 2.79
N THR A 174 1.00 -4.79 2.97
CA THR A 174 -0.24 -5.03 2.20
C THR A 174 -1.21 -3.85 2.26
N VAL A 175 -1.38 -3.25 3.45
CA VAL A 175 -2.22 -2.05 3.63
C VAL A 175 -1.59 -0.82 3.02
N VAL A 176 -0.30 -0.58 3.25
CA VAL A 176 0.43 0.58 2.70
C VAL A 176 0.40 0.57 1.18
N ASP A 177 0.60 -0.59 0.56
CA ASP A 177 0.56 -0.78 -0.89
C ASP A 177 -0.82 -0.46 -1.44
N PHE A 178 -1.89 -0.97 -0.80
CA PHE A 178 -3.26 -0.68 -1.24
C PHE A 178 -3.62 0.81 -1.09
N VAL A 179 -3.26 1.44 0.04
CA VAL A 179 -3.50 2.87 0.27
C VAL A 179 -2.74 3.71 -0.76
N THR A 180 -1.48 3.39 -1.00
CA THR A 180 -0.62 4.15 -1.93
C THR A 180 -1.04 3.96 -3.38
N HIS A 181 -1.29 2.71 -3.81
CA HIS A 181 -1.67 2.37 -5.18
C HIS A 181 -2.97 3.04 -5.61
N ASN A 182 -3.94 3.14 -4.70
CA ASN A 182 -5.25 3.74 -4.99
C ASN A 182 -5.31 5.24 -4.69
N GLY A 183 -4.21 5.86 -4.23
CA GLY A 183 -4.17 7.28 -3.90
C GLY A 183 -5.05 7.68 -2.70
N LEU A 184 -5.30 6.76 -1.77
CA LEU A 184 -6.15 6.99 -0.60
C LEU A 184 -5.44 7.89 0.42
N ASP A 185 -6.22 8.67 1.18
CA ASP A 185 -5.75 9.57 2.23
C ASP A 185 -5.41 8.86 3.53
N GLY A 186 -5.82 7.61 3.70
CA GLY A 186 -5.56 6.87 4.92
C GLY A 186 -6.28 5.54 5.03
N VAL A 187 -6.21 4.98 6.24
CA VAL A 187 -6.82 3.70 6.62
C VAL A 187 -7.50 3.81 7.98
N ASP A 188 -8.64 3.15 8.11
CA ASP A 188 -9.38 2.99 9.37
C ASP A 188 -9.33 1.53 9.84
N LEU A 189 -9.06 1.31 11.12
CA LEU A 189 -8.92 -0.01 11.72
C LEU A 189 -10.17 -0.36 12.52
N ASP A 190 -11.00 -1.26 11.98
CA ASP A 190 -12.30 -1.60 12.54
C ASP A 190 -12.35 -3.07 13.00
N LEU A 191 -11.74 -3.33 14.17
CA LEU A 191 -11.68 -4.67 14.75
C LEU A 191 -12.88 -4.89 15.68
N GLU A 192 -13.94 -5.52 15.17
CA GLU A 192 -15.18 -5.67 15.95
C GLU A 192 -15.46 -7.07 16.52
N CYS A 193 -14.90 -8.13 15.93
CA CYS A 193 -15.33 -9.53 16.06
C CYS A 193 -15.16 -10.21 17.45
N TRP A 194 -15.25 -9.46 18.55
CA TRP A 194 -15.10 -9.93 19.92
C TRP A 194 -16.16 -10.96 20.35
N TRP A 195 -17.31 -11.05 19.69
CA TRP A 195 -18.32 -12.10 19.96
C TRP A 195 -17.88 -13.50 19.54
N GLY A 196 -16.73 -13.64 18.87
CA GLY A 196 -16.20 -14.92 18.43
C GLY A 196 -16.96 -15.48 17.22
N ARG A 197 -16.39 -16.51 16.58
CA ARG A 197 -17.04 -17.17 15.43
C ARG A 197 -18.32 -17.88 15.87
N PRO A 198 -19.26 -18.18 14.95
CA PRO A 198 -20.41 -19.02 15.27
C PRO A 198 -20.00 -20.31 16.02
N GLY A 199 -20.51 -20.48 17.23
CA GLY A 199 -20.19 -21.62 18.12
C GLY A 199 -18.97 -21.43 19.03
N GLN A 200 -18.24 -20.31 18.92
CA GLN A 200 -17.18 -19.91 19.84
C GLN A 200 -17.71 -19.02 20.97
N GLN A 201 -16.90 -18.84 22.00
CA GLN A 201 -17.25 -18.03 23.17
C GLN A 201 -17.08 -16.52 22.89
N ASP A 202 -18.03 -15.73 23.37
CA ASP A 202 -17.92 -14.27 23.46
C ASP A 202 -16.71 -13.85 24.30
N GLN A 203 -15.92 -12.91 23.80
CA GLN A 203 -14.69 -12.41 24.42
C GLN A 203 -14.88 -11.04 25.11
N GLY A 204 -16.11 -10.61 25.35
CA GLY A 204 -16.41 -9.42 26.14
C GLY A 204 -16.41 -9.67 27.65
N GLY A 205 -16.71 -8.63 28.42
CA GLY A 205 -16.81 -8.70 29.88
C GLY A 205 -15.47 -8.69 30.62
N ARG A 206 -14.37 -8.44 29.90
CA ARG A 206 -13.01 -8.33 30.45
C ARG A 206 -12.93 -7.27 31.55
N MET A 207 -12.26 -7.57 32.67
CA MET A 207 -11.99 -6.58 33.71
C MET A 207 -10.79 -5.71 33.29
N LYS A 208 -10.81 -4.43 33.64
CA LYS A 208 -9.69 -3.52 33.36
C LYS A 208 -8.37 -4.02 34.00
N SER A 209 -8.45 -4.73 35.12
CA SER A 209 -7.30 -5.34 35.80
C SER A 209 -6.62 -6.46 35.00
N ASP A 210 -7.32 -7.06 34.04
CA ASP A 210 -6.79 -8.15 33.22
C ASP A 210 -5.87 -7.64 32.10
N GLY A 211 -5.83 -6.32 31.90
CA GLY A 211 -5.18 -5.68 30.75
C GLY A 211 -5.93 -5.95 29.43
N PRO A 212 -5.52 -5.28 28.33
CA PRO A 212 -6.17 -5.44 27.03
C PRO A 212 -6.08 -6.88 26.51
N HIS A 213 -6.99 -7.23 25.60
CA HIS A 213 -6.90 -8.50 24.87
C HIS A 213 -5.60 -8.53 24.04
N PRO A 214 -4.95 -9.69 23.79
CA PRO A 214 -3.83 -9.77 22.85
C PRO A 214 -4.11 -9.04 21.53
N ALA A 215 -5.28 -9.26 20.92
CA ALA A 215 -5.68 -8.54 19.71
C ALA A 215 -5.69 -7.02 19.87
N GLY A 216 -6.11 -6.48 21.03
CA GLY A 216 -6.04 -5.05 21.30
C GLY A 216 -4.60 -4.52 21.30
N ARG A 217 -3.66 -5.25 21.91
CA ARG A 217 -2.22 -4.92 21.84
C ARG A 217 -1.66 -5.04 20.43
N GLY A 218 -2.07 -6.08 19.70
CA GLY A 218 -1.71 -6.28 18.30
C GLY A 218 -2.18 -5.13 17.41
N LEU A 219 -3.41 -4.65 17.63
CA LEU A 219 -3.98 -3.49 16.95
C LEU A 219 -3.17 -2.21 17.23
N THR A 220 -2.76 -1.96 18.48
CA THR A 220 -1.86 -0.84 18.83
C THR A 220 -0.54 -0.92 18.08
N LEU A 221 0.10 -2.09 18.05
CA LEU A 221 1.36 -2.30 17.32
C LEU A 221 1.18 -2.11 15.81
N PHE A 222 0.04 -2.53 15.28
CA PHE A 222 -0.30 -2.38 13.87
C PHE A 222 -0.49 -0.91 13.50
N ALA A 223 -1.30 -0.17 14.26
CA ALA A 223 -1.48 1.27 14.09
C ALA A 223 -0.15 2.03 14.18
N LYS A 224 0.72 1.66 15.14
CA LYS A 224 2.05 2.25 15.29
C LYS A 224 2.90 2.09 14.02
N LYS A 225 2.96 0.88 13.46
CA LYS A 225 3.74 0.63 12.24
C LYS A 225 3.12 1.28 11.00
N LEU A 226 1.79 1.31 10.89
CA LEU A 226 1.11 2.04 9.81
C LEU A 226 1.42 3.54 9.86
N ARG A 227 1.40 4.14 11.05
CA ARG A 227 1.79 5.55 11.24
C ARG A 227 3.24 5.81 10.84
N GLN A 228 4.14 4.88 11.19
CA GLN A 228 5.56 4.98 10.83
C GLN A 228 5.76 4.85 9.31
N ALA A 229 5.04 3.94 8.66
CA ALA A 229 5.14 3.69 7.23
C ALA A 229 4.49 4.80 6.37
N MET A 230 3.41 5.43 6.87
CA MET A 230 2.66 6.47 6.15
C MET A 230 2.46 7.73 7.00
N PRO A 231 3.54 8.44 7.37
CA PRO A 231 3.46 9.54 8.35
C PRO A 231 2.60 10.74 7.91
N LYS A 232 2.35 10.89 6.61
CA LYS A 232 1.51 11.94 6.03
C LYS A 232 0.05 11.53 5.81
N LYS A 233 -0.27 10.23 5.94
CA LYS A 233 -1.61 9.70 5.72
C LYS A 233 -2.33 9.57 7.06
N THR A 234 -3.65 9.53 7.00
CA THR A 234 -4.50 9.34 8.16
C THR A 234 -4.51 7.85 8.57
N VAL A 235 -4.40 7.60 9.87
CA VAL A 235 -4.66 6.28 10.47
C VAL A 235 -5.69 6.49 11.56
N SER A 236 -6.83 5.83 11.48
CA SER A 236 -7.88 5.87 12.50
C SER A 236 -8.24 4.47 12.97
N ALA A 237 -9.07 4.38 14.02
CA ALA A 237 -9.65 3.10 14.43
C ALA A 237 -11.07 3.29 14.95
N ALA A 238 -11.97 2.37 14.61
CA ALA A 238 -13.27 2.26 15.24
C ALA A 238 -13.21 1.34 16.47
N VAL A 239 -13.88 1.76 17.55
CA VAL A 239 -13.85 1.07 18.84
C VAL A 239 -15.23 1.06 19.51
N PHE A 240 -15.51 0.00 20.28
CA PHE A 240 -16.75 -0.09 21.05
C PHE A 240 -16.87 1.02 22.11
N GLY A 241 -18.06 1.63 22.20
CA GLY A 241 -18.35 2.66 23.19
C GLY A 241 -18.49 2.18 24.63
N THR A 242 -18.71 0.88 24.87
CA THR A 242 -18.99 0.32 26.20
C THR A 242 -17.81 -0.46 26.75
N SER A 243 -17.72 -0.59 28.09
CA SER A 243 -16.64 -1.35 28.74
C SER A 243 -16.68 -2.85 28.47
N TRP A 244 -17.80 -3.40 27.97
CA TRP A 244 -17.95 -4.84 27.70
C TRP A 244 -16.91 -5.31 26.68
N TYR A 245 -16.83 -4.66 25.52
CA TYR A 245 -15.79 -4.90 24.51
C TYR A 245 -14.70 -3.82 24.51
N GLY A 246 -15.00 -2.61 25.00
CA GLY A 246 -14.04 -1.51 25.10
C GLY A 246 -12.77 -1.88 25.88
N ASN A 247 -12.89 -2.75 26.89
CA ASN A 247 -11.75 -3.23 27.67
C ASN A 247 -10.84 -4.22 26.91
N ASN A 248 -11.25 -4.71 25.74
CA ASN A 248 -10.39 -5.51 24.88
C ASN A 248 -9.35 -4.66 24.15
N TYR A 249 -9.65 -3.39 23.86
CA TYR A 249 -8.70 -2.47 23.25
C TYR A 249 -7.66 -1.98 24.24
N ASP A 250 -6.47 -1.72 23.72
CA ASP A 250 -5.38 -1.08 24.44
C ASP A 250 -5.47 0.45 24.24
N PRO A 251 -5.62 1.26 25.31
CA PRO A 251 -5.78 2.71 25.18
C PRO A 251 -4.59 3.42 24.54
N ASP A 252 -3.39 2.82 24.58
CA ASP A 252 -2.20 3.36 23.91
C ASP A 252 -2.36 3.44 22.38
N LEU A 253 -3.35 2.75 21.81
CA LEU A 253 -3.77 2.90 20.41
C LEU A 253 -3.99 4.37 20.02
N ALA A 254 -4.55 5.18 20.94
CA ALA A 254 -4.86 6.59 20.71
C ALA A 254 -3.63 7.46 20.33
N GLU A 255 -2.43 7.04 20.75
CA GLU A 255 -1.17 7.73 20.45
C GLU A 255 -0.69 7.51 19.02
N HIS A 256 -1.26 6.52 18.32
CA HIS A 256 -0.83 6.11 16.98
C HIS A 256 -1.84 6.42 15.88
N VAL A 257 -3.07 6.77 16.27
CA VAL A 257 -4.15 7.15 15.37
C VAL A 257 -4.43 8.66 15.42
N ASP A 258 -5.00 9.21 14.35
CA ASP A 258 -5.47 10.59 14.27
C ASP A 258 -6.71 10.76 15.14
N TRP A 259 -7.61 9.76 15.12
CA TRP A 259 -8.79 9.66 15.96
C TRP A 259 -9.19 8.21 16.24
N LEU A 260 -9.94 8.03 17.32
CA LEU A 260 -10.76 6.87 17.63
C LEU A 260 -12.22 7.21 17.30
N GLY A 261 -12.81 6.46 16.38
CA GLY A 261 -14.24 6.45 16.10
C GLY A 261 -14.94 5.61 17.17
N VAL A 262 -15.47 6.24 18.21
CA VAL A 262 -16.18 5.53 19.27
C VAL A 262 -17.61 5.26 18.80
N MET A 263 -17.95 3.98 18.64
CA MET A 263 -19.27 3.54 18.20
C MET A 263 -20.29 3.77 19.31
N THR A 264 -20.86 4.97 19.37
CA THR A 264 -21.89 5.41 20.33
C THR A 264 -23.31 5.23 19.80
N TYR A 265 -23.50 4.17 19.03
CA TYR A 265 -24.76 3.64 18.55
C TYR A 265 -24.82 2.15 18.89
N ASP A 266 -25.95 1.51 18.60
CA ASP A 266 -26.19 0.10 18.94
C ASP A 266 -26.03 -0.22 20.44
N LEU A 267 -26.33 0.77 21.28
CA LEU A 267 -26.40 0.58 22.73
C LEU A 267 -27.66 -0.21 23.13
N THR A 268 -28.69 -0.14 22.28
CA THR A 268 -29.82 -1.05 22.16
C THR A 268 -30.01 -1.35 20.66
N GLY A 269 -30.78 -2.35 20.26
CA GLY A 269 -30.94 -2.64 18.83
C GLY A 269 -31.30 -4.06 18.45
N SER A 270 -30.79 -4.50 17.32
CA SER A 270 -31.41 -5.55 16.50
C SER A 270 -31.28 -7.00 16.99
N TRP A 271 -30.73 -7.27 18.18
CA TRP A 271 -30.54 -8.64 18.71
C TRP A 271 -31.68 -9.06 19.66
N ASN A 272 -31.94 -10.37 19.80
CA ASN A 272 -33.12 -10.88 20.52
C ASN A 272 -33.28 -10.40 21.97
N ARG A 273 -32.15 -10.23 22.68
CA ARG A 273 -32.11 -9.85 24.10
C ARG A 273 -31.92 -8.34 24.29
N SER A 274 -32.02 -7.55 23.23
CA SER A 274 -31.84 -6.12 23.36
C SER A 274 -33.00 -5.51 24.15
N PRO A 275 -32.71 -4.66 25.16
CA PRO A 275 -33.75 -3.85 25.77
C PRO A 275 -34.34 -2.87 24.75
N VAL A 276 -35.61 -2.53 24.92
CA VAL A 276 -36.30 -1.56 24.06
C VAL A 276 -35.93 -0.16 24.52
N GLY A 277 -35.43 0.66 23.60
CA GLY A 277 -35.10 2.06 23.91
C GLY A 277 -34.28 2.71 22.80
N PRO A 278 -33.81 3.95 23.03
CA PRO A 278 -32.91 4.61 22.10
C PRO A 278 -31.58 3.86 21.99
N HIS A 279 -31.09 3.69 20.76
CA HIS A 279 -29.79 3.04 20.51
C HIS A 279 -28.59 4.00 20.53
N THR A 280 -28.86 5.31 20.58
CA THR A 280 -27.85 6.35 20.56
C THR A 280 -28.31 7.58 21.37
N ALA A 281 -28.82 7.41 22.59
CA ALA A 281 -29.24 8.57 23.40
C ALA A 281 -28.04 9.51 23.65
N LEU A 282 -28.23 10.83 23.53
CA LEU A 282 -27.16 11.78 23.85
C LEU A 282 -26.80 11.73 25.35
N HIS A 283 -27.81 11.86 26.21
CA HIS A 283 -27.65 11.95 27.66
C HIS A 283 -27.87 10.61 28.36
N ALA A 284 -27.24 10.44 29.52
CA ALA A 284 -27.37 9.26 30.35
C ALA A 284 -28.83 8.93 30.68
N ILE A 285 -29.19 7.65 30.55
CA ILE A 285 -30.48 7.12 31.00
C ILE A 285 -30.30 6.57 32.40
N ARG A 286 -30.99 7.16 33.39
CA ARG A 286 -30.80 6.86 34.82
C ARG A 286 -32.01 6.20 35.43
N SER A 287 -31.89 5.66 36.64
CA SER A 287 -33.04 5.16 37.40
C SER A 287 -33.67 6.27 38.24
N LYS A 288 -34.98 6.18 38.48
CA LYS A 288 -35.75 7.17 39.23
C LYS A 288 -35.31 7.30 40.68
N ASP A 289 -34.68 6.28 41.26
CA ASP A 289 -34.06 6.35 42.58
C ASP A 289 -32.93 7.40 42.66
N THR A 290 -32.35 7.79 41.52
CA THR A 290 -31.32 8.84 41.42
C THR A 290 -31.89 10.24 41.18
N ALA A 291 -33.22 10.40 41.08
CA ALA A 291 -33.87 11.67 40.78
C ALA A 291 -33.63 12.77 41.83
N GLU A 292 -33.29 12.39 43.07
CA GLU A 292 -32.93 13.34 44.12
C GLU A 292 -31.52 13.94 43.93
N ILE A 293 -30.66 13.25 43.18
CA ILE A 293 -29.30 13.67 42.83
C ILE A 293 -29.36 14.69 41.70
N ARG A 294 -30.08 14.37 40.62
CA ARG A 294 -30.33 15.24 39.47
C ARG A 294 -31.75 15.03 38.93
N LYS A 295 -32.55 16.09 38.96
CA LYS A 295 -33.99 16.03 38.60
C LYS A 295 -34.27 16.04 37.10
N ALA A 296 -33.28 16.39 36.29
CA ALA A 296 -33.42 16.62 34.85
C ALA A 296 -33.17 15.36 34.00
N ASP A 297 -32.90 14.21 34.64
CA ASP A 297 -32.53 12.99 33.93
C ASP A 297 -33.71 12.31 33.24
N VAL A 298 -33.41 11.60 32.15
CA VAL A 298 -34.35 10.66 31.52
C VAL A 298 -34.31 9.37 32.30
N TYR A 299 -35.49 8.88 32.73
CA TYR A 299 -35.58 7.73 33.61
C TYR A 299 -35.85 6.42 32.86
N LEU A 300 -35.09 5.37 33.18
CA LEU A 300 -35.20 4.01 32.66
C LEU A 300 -36.62 3.45 32.80
N GLU A 301 -37.28 3.80 33.90
CA GLU A 301 -38.64 3.35 34.23
C GLU A 301 -39.67 3.80 33.20
N SER A 302 -39.38 4.85 32.42
CA SER A 302 -40.25 5.30 31.33
C SER A 302 -40.35 4.31 30.18
N TYR A 303 -39.41 3.35 30.07
CA TYR A 303 -39.40 2.34 29.02
C TYR A 303 -39.94 0.98 29.46
N LEU A 304 -40.29 0.79 30.74
CA LEU A 304 -40.63 -0.52 31.31
C LEU A 304 -41.86 -1.17 30.66
N ASP A 305 -42.89 -0.38 30.37
CA ASP A 305 -44.13 -0.86 29.74
C ASP A 305 -43.91 -1.32 28.29
N GLU A 306 -42.81 -0.88 27.67
CA GLU A 306 -42.44 -1.16 26.28
C GLU A 306 -41.45 -2.31 26.17
N GLN A 307 -40.96 -2.83 27.29
CA GLN A 307 -39.99 -3.90 27.26
C GLN A 307 -40.60 -5.22 26.79
N GLN A 308 -39.78 -6.05 26.15
CA GLN A 308 -40.12 -7.43 25.80
C GLN A 308 -39.41 -8.45 26.71
N GLY A 309 -38.39 -8.01 27.44
CA GLY A 309 -37.67 -8.71 28.51
C GLY A 309 -37.10 -7.73 29.54
N GLY A 310 -36.47 -8.21 30.62
CA GLY A 310 -35.81 -7.30 31.57
C GLY A 310 -34.56 -6.63 30.98
N TRP A 311 -34.23 -5.41 31.40
CA TRP A 311 -32.97 -4.75 31.06
C TRP A 311 -31.76 -5.64 31.45
N PRO A 312 -30.66 -5.63 30.67
CA PRO A 312 -29.52 -6.51 30.89
C PRO A 312 -28.84 -6.22 32.24
N ALA A 313 -29.14 -7.07 33.22
CA ALA A 313 -28.44 -7.16 34.51
C ALA A 313 -28.83 -8.37 35.37
N ALA A 314 -29.76 -9.19 34.90
CA ALA A 314 -29.91 -10.51 35.46
C ALA A 314 -28.70 -11.33 35.01
N GLY A 315 -27.65 -11.40 35.84
CA GLY A 315 -26.63 -12.43 35.71
C GLY A 315 -27.31 -13.79 35.51
N ALA A 316 -26.66 -14.71 34.79
CA ALA A 316 -27.18 -16.04 34.49
C ALA A 316 -27.70 -16.71 35.79
N GLY A 317 -29.01 -16.64 36.04
CA GLY A 317 -29.64 -17.06 37.29
C GLY A 317 -30.68 -16.12 37.92
N ALA A 318 -30.85 -14.87 37.47
CA ALA A 318 -31.92 -14.01 38.00
C ALA A 318 -33.29 -14.36 37.39
N LYS A 319 -34.32 -14.42 38.25
CA LYS A 319 -35.68 -14.82 37.86
C LYS A 319 -36.30 -13.78 36.91
N PRO A 320 -37.08 -14.21 35.90
CA PRO A 320 -37.87 -13.29 35.08
C PRO A 320 -38.81 -12.47 35.96
N GLY A 321 -38.72 -11.13 35.90
CA GLY A 321 -39.62 -10.21 36.61
C GLY A 321 -39.10 -9.57 37.90
N ALA A 322 -37.83 -9.76 38.27
CA ALA A 322 -37.20 -8.92 39.31
C ALA A 322 -36.79 -7.56 38.70
N PRO A 323 -37.13 -6.42 39.33
CA PRO A 323 -36.53 -5.13 39.01
C PRO A 323 -35.00 -5.26 39.04
N GLY A 324 -34.32 -4.65 38.09
CA GLY A 324 -32.88 -4.72 37.91
C GLY A 324 -32.08 -3.95 38.97
N ASP A 325 -32.32 -4.19 40.25
CA ASP A 325 -31.70 -3.42 41.34
C ASP A 325 -30.17 -3.52 41.32
N LYS A 326 -29.60 -4.61 40.77
CA LYS A 326 -28.15 -4.75 40.55
C LYS A 326 -27.63 -4.21 39.22
N ALA A 327 -28.52 -3.91 38.26
CA ALA A 327 -28.16 -3.39 36.93
C ALA A 327 -27.52 -2.02 36.97
N LEU A 328 -28.08 -1.17 37.82
CA LEU A 328 -27.91 0.26 37.79
C LEU A 328 -26.74 0.70 38.67
N GLU A 329 -26.40 -0.07 39.71
CA GLU A 329 -25.19 0.13 40.51
C GLU A 329 -23.90 -0.18 39.74
N ASP A 330 -24.02 -0.97 38.67
CA ASP A 330 -22.91 -1.35 37.81
C ASP A 330 -22.62 -0.27 36.73
N ASN A 331 -23.46 0.76 36.59
CA ASN A 331 -23.31 1.86 35.61
C ASN A 331 -23.29 1.36 34.13
N PRO A 332 -24.44 0.90 33.60
CA PRO A 332 -24.52 0.45 32.21
C PRO A 332 -24.38 1.64 31.26
N ILE A 333 -23.45 1.54 30.32
CA ILE A 333 -23.18 2.59 29.32
C ILE A 333 -24.24 2.49 28.22
N LEU A 334 -25.20 3.43 28.22
CA LEU A 334 -26.36 3.45 27.32
C LEU A 334 -26.56 4.79 26.61
N SER A 335 -25.58 5.68 26.69
CA SER A 335 -25.62 6.99 26.04
C SER A 335 -24.27 7.39 25.45
N VAL A 336 -24.29 8.35 24.53
CA VAL A 336 -23.09 9.01 23.97
C VAL A 336 -22.27 9.65 25.09
N GLU A 337 -22.91 10.30 26.06
CA GLU A 337 -22.29 10.91 27.23
C GLU A 337 -21.55 9.85 28.09
N ASP A 338 -22.17 8.71 28.38
CA ASP A 338 -21.54 7.63 29.15
C ASP A 338 -20.36 7.00 28.41
N CYS A 339 -20.50 6.78 27.08
CA CYS A 339 -19.40 6.28 26.25
C CYS A 339 -18.21 7.24 26.29
N LEU A 340 -18.47 8.55 26.18
CA LEU A 340 -17.43 9.56 26.22
C LEU A 340 -16.72 9.58 27.58
N TRP A 341 -17.46 9.48 28.68
CA TRP A 341 -16.88 9.45 30.02
C TRP A 341 -16.06 8.19 30.26
N TYR A 342 -16.55 7.03 29.82
CA TYR A 342 -15.78 5.79 29.86
C TYR A 342 -14.44 5.92 29.11
N TRP A 343 -14.45 6.50 27.92
CA TRP A 343 -13.25 6.62 27.11
C TRP A 343 -12.29 7.71 27.60
N THR A 344 -12.80 8.83 28.14
CA THR A 344 -11.98 10.05 28.30
C THR A 344 -11.77 10.51 29.74
N ASN A 345 -12.66 10.16 30.67
CA ASN A 345 -12.57 10.68 32.02
C ASN A 345 -11.59 9.83 32.88
N PRO A 346 -10.51 10.43 33.42
CA PRO A 346 -9.48 9.69 34.17
C PRO A 346 -9.96 9.18 35.53
N LEU A 347 -11.10 9.67 36.02
CA LEU A 347 -11.72 9.24 37.26
C LEU A 347 -12.96 8.36 37.02
N PHE A 348 -13.28 8.01 35.77
CA PHE A 348 -14.36 7.08 35.47
C PHE A 348 -14.11 5.73 36.16
N MET A 349 -15.15 5.19 36.78
CA MET A 349 -15.12 3.90 37.45
C MET A 349 -16.49 3.24 37.37
N ASN A 350 -16.55 2.04 36.79
CA ASN A 350 -17.72 1.15 36.81
C ASN A 350 -17.37 -0.23 37.39
N TRP A 351 -18.28 -1.21 37.27
CA TRP A 351 -18.05 -2.56 37.77
C TRP A 351 -16.91 -3.32 37.07
N GLN A 352 -16.60 -3.00 35.81
CA GLN A 352 -15.48 -3.60 35.07
C GLN A 352 -14.14 -2.90 35.35
N GLY A 353 -14.13 -1.76 36.04
CA GLY A 353 -12.92 -1.05 36.40
C GLY A 353 -12.90 0.42 35.97
N LYS A 354 -11.67 0.94 35.87
CA LYS A 354 -11.41 2.31 35.42
C LYS A 354 -11.70 2.47 33.92
N GLY A 355 -12.05 3.70 33.53
CA GLY A 355 -12.14 4.10 32.12
C GLY A 355 -10.79 4.08 31.39
N GLN A 356 -10.79 4.51 30.13
CA GLN A 356 -9.62 4.46 29.24
C GLN A 356 -8.71 5.69 29.35
N ALA A 357 -9.23 6.83 29.83
CA ALA A 357 -8.49 8.08 30.04
C ALA A 357 -7.79 8.64 28.78
N VAL A 358 -8.41 8.45 27.61
CA VAL A 358 -7.95 8.99 26.33
C VAL A 358 -8.26 10.49 26.23
N ASP A 359 -7.36 11.26 25.61
CA ASP A 359 -7.59 12.69 25.34
C ASP A 359 -8.83 12.88 24.44
N ARG A 360 -9.77 13.73 24.86
CA ARG A 360 -11.02 14.00 24.12
C ARG A 360 -10.76 14.45 22.69
N LYS A 361 -9.65 15.14 22.43
CA LYS A 361 -9.29 15.61 21.08
C LYS A 361 -9.02 14.48 20.08
N LYS A 362 -8.94 13.22 20.55
CA LYS A 362 -8.81 12.01 19.74
C LYS A 362 -10.15 11.34 19.45
N ILE A 363 -11.27 11.81 20.00
CA ILE A 363 -12.55 11.10 19.91
C ILE A 363 -13.43 11.70 18.81
N ALA A 364 -13.88 10.86 17.89
CA ALA A 364 -15.05 11.11 17.06
C ALA A 364 -16.17 10.16 17.50
N ALA A 365 -17.36 10.68 17.83
CA ALA A 365 -18.45 9.85 18.36
C ALA A 365 -19.45 9.43 17.27
N GLY A 366 -19.99 8.22 17.40
CA GLY A 366 -20.91 7.60 16.47
C GLY A 366 -22.26 8.32 16.33
N VAL A 367 -22.70 8.52 15.09
CA VAL A 367 -24.06 8.94 14.72
C VAL A 367 -24.65 7.93 13.72
N PRO A 368 -25.73 7.22 14.07
CA PRO A 368 -26.37 6.29 13.15
C PRO A 368 -27.32 7.02 12.19
N VAL A 369 -27.29 6.65 10.91
CA VAL A 369 -28.28 7.07 9.90
C VAL A 369 -29.19 5.88 9.61
N TYR A 370 -29.70 5.25 10.67
CA TYR A 370 -30.61 4.12 10.63
C TYR A 370 -31.32 4.02 11.98
N GLY A 371 -32.29 3.12 12.08
CA GLY A 371 -33.00 2.87 13.33
C GLY A 371 -33.51 1.45 13.45
N TYR A 372 -34.19 1.21 14.56
CA TYR A 372 -34.76 -0.09 14.92
C TYR A 372 -36.24 0.02 15.24
N ASP A 373 -37.07 -0.81 14.61
CA ASP A 373 -38.47 -0.98 14.99
C ASP A 373 -38.60 -2.16 15.95
N PHE A 374 -38.79 -1.85 17.23
CA PHE A 374 -38.93 -2.86 18.28
C PHE A 374 -40.28 -3.59 18.22
N SER A 375 -41.24 -3.13 17.42
CA SER A 375 -42.52 -3.83 17.25
C SER A 375 -42.44 -4.99 16.24
N ALA A 376 -41.38 -5.06 15.44
CA ALA A 376 -41.27 -5.99 14.31
C ALA A 376 -40.01 -6.86 14.37
N ALA A 377 -40.12 -8.09 13.87
CA ALA A 377 -38.96 -8.96 13.62
C ALA A 377 -38.26 -8.57 12.31
N LYS A 378 -37.00 -9.00 12.14
CA LYS A 378 -36.29 -8.88 10.85
C LYS A 378 -37.08 -9.53 9.71
N GLU A 379 -36.80 -9.06 8.50
CA GLU A 379 -37.41 -9.63 7.31
C GLU A 379 -36.86 -11.02 7.01
N ARG A 380 -37.64 -11.83 6.31
CA ARG A 380 -37.26 -13.18 5.91
C ARG A 380 -36.10 -13.10 4.93
N ASP A 381 -35.07 -13.92 5.13
CA ASP A 381 -33.96 -14.04 4.18
C ASP A 381 -34.49 -14.69 2.88
N ASP A 382 -34.28 -14.02 1.75
CA ASP A 382 -34.80 -14.47 0.46
C ASP A 382 -34.16 -15.77 -0.04
N LYS A 383 -32.96 -16.12 0.43
CA LYS A 383 -32.23 -17.32 0.02
C LYS A 383 -32.57 -18.52 0.88
N THR A 384 -32.59 -18.36 2.19
CA THR A 384 -32.81 -19.45 3.16
C THR A 384 -34.28 -19.61 3.50
N GLY A 385 -35.04 -18.52 3.41
CA GLY A 385 -36.43 -18.48 3.83
C GLY A 385 -36.63 -18.46 5.35
N ASP A 386 -35.57 -18.26 6.12
CA ASP A 386 -35.64 -18.12 7.57
C ASP A 386 -35.74 -16.64 7.95
N VAL A 387 -36.41 -16.34 9.07
CA VAL A 387 -36.40 -15.00 9.65
C VAL A 387 -35.19 -14.91 10.58
N PRO A 388 -34.20 -14.05 10.29
CA PRO A 388 -33.06 -13.87 11.16
C PRO A 388 -33.51 -13.41 12.55
N PRO A 389 -32.82 -13.84 13.62
CA PRO A 389 -33.17 -13.42 14.97
C PRO A 389 -33.07 -11.90 15.16
N GLY A 390 -34.01 -11.37 15.95
CA GLY A 390 -33.99 -10.01 16.48
C GLY A 390 -34.92 -9.00 15.80
N TYR A 391 -34.76 -7.73 16.16
CA TYR A 391 -35.65 -6.64 15.75
C TYR A 391 -35.34 -6.09 14.35
N LYS A 392 -36.37 -5.54 13.70
CA LYS A 392 -36.25 -4.96 12.35
C LYS A 392 -35.32 -3.76 12.34
N VAL A 393 -34.43 -3.71 11.36
CA VAL A 393 -33.54 -2.58 11.06
C VAL A 393 -34.14 -1.78 9.92
N LEU A 394 -34.07 -0.45 9.98
CA LEU A 394 -34.62 0.47 8.99
C LEU A 394 -33.57 1.51 8.63
N GLN A 395 -33.36 1.75 7.34
CA GLN A 395 -32.55 2.87 6.87
C GLN A 395 -33.29 4.19 7.12
N TYR A 396 -32.58 5.30 7.37
CA TYR A 396 -33.24 6.58 7.63
C TYR A 396 -34.16 7.03 6.46
N LYS A 397 -33.73 6.85 5.22
CA LYS A 397 -34.58 7.09 4.03
C LYS A 397 -35.86 6.26 4.01
N GLU A 398 -35.81 4.98 4.42
CA GLU A 398 -36.99 4.11 4.50
C GLU A 398 -37.95 4.57 5.62
N ILE A 399 -37.41 5.11 6.72
CA ILE A 399 -38.21 5.72 7.78
C ILE A 399 -38.93 6.95 7.25
N LEU A 400 -38.26 7.81 6.46
CA LEU A 400 -38.88 8.99 5.85
C LEU A 400 -39.93 8.63 4.79
N ASP A 401 -39.69 7.58 4.00
CA ASP A 401 -40.68 7.09 3.04
C ASP A 401 -41.97 6.63 3.74
N ALA A 402 -41.84 5.93 4.86
CA ALA A 402 -42.98 5.47 5.66
C ALA A 402 -43.60 6.60 6.51
N PHE A 403 -42.79 7.53 6.98
CA PHE A 403 -43.16 8.63 7.87
C PHE A 403 -42.52 9.94 7.39
N PRO A 404 -43.15 10.69 6.46
CA PRO A 404 -42.52 11.86 5.80
C PRO A 404 -42.02 12.97 6.75
N ASN A 405 -42.60 13.07 7.95
CA ASN A 405 -42.23 14.05 8.97
C ASN A 405 -41.28 13.48 10.04
N ALA A 406 -40.69 12.30 9.82
CA ALA A 406 -39.77 11.66 10.77
C ALA A 406 -38.55 12.52 11.11
N HIS A 407 -38.10 13.35 10.17
CA HIS A 407 -37.00 14.31 10.38
C HIS A 407 -37.27 15.33 11.50
N GLU A 408 -38.54 15.56 11.85
CA GLU A 408 -38.99 16.44 12.95
C GLU A 408 -39.38 15.65 14.21
N ALA A 409 -39.18 14.33 14.24
CA ALA A 409 -39.59 13.50 15.36
C ALA A 409 -38.83 13.86 16.62
N LYS A 410 -39.55 14.34 17.63
CA LYS A 410 -38.98 14.65 18.94
C LYS A 410 -38.30 13.41 19.53
N ASP A 411 -37.13 13.61 20.12
CA ASP A 411 -36.31 12.56 20.76
C ASP A 411 -35.92 11.42 19.80
N ALA A 412 -36.00 11.67 18.48
CA ALA A 412 -35.75 10.70 17.41
C ALA A 412 -36.51 9.37 17.60
N ASN A 413 -37.78 9.49 17.97
CA ASN A 413 -38.66 8.34 18.22
C ASN A 413 -40.02 8.49 17.53
N ILE A 414 -40.45 7.43 16.84
CA ILE A 414 -41.80 7.31 16.27
C ILE A 414 -42.55 6.21 17.02
N LYS A 415 -43.68 6.60 17.63
CA LYS A 415 -44.60 5.69 18.31
C LYS A 415 -45.98 5.75 17.68
N VAL A 416 -46.40 4.64 17.08
CA VAL A 416 -47.75 4.47 16.55
C VAL A 416 -48.48 3.47 17.44
N ARG A 417 -49.56 3.89 18.11
CA ARG A 417 -50.34 2.99 18.98
C ARG A 417 -50.93 1.83 18.18
N GLY A 418 -50.96 0.63 18.78
CA GLY A 418 -51.53 -0.56 18.16
C GLY A 418 -51.57 -1.75 19.13
N GLU A 419 -52.21 -2.84 18.73
CA GLU A 419 -52.20 -4.12 19.46
C GLU A 419 -51.48 -5.18 18.63
N THR A 420 -50.17 -5.03 18.48
CA THR A 420 -49.35 -5.87 17.59
C THR A 420 -48.96 -7.16 18.30
N PRO A 421 -49.08 -8.35 17.69
CA PRO A 421 -48.50 -9.56 18.26
C PRO A 421 -46.99 -9.36 18.47
N ARG A 422 -46.47 -9.70 19.65
CA ARG A 422 -45.03 -9.57 19.90
C ARG A 422 -44.23 -10.41 18.88
N PRO A 423 -43.12 -9.88 18.32
CA PRO A 423 -42.32 -10.59 17.35
C PRO A 423 -41.78 -11.91 17.93
N LYS A 424 -41.73 -12.96 17.11
CA LYS A 424 -41.18 -14.25 17.51
C LYS A 424 -39.65 -14.20 17.45
N LEU A 425 -39.01 -13.90 18.59
CA LEU A 425 -37.56 -13.91 18.76
C LEU A 425 -37.06 -15.28 19.28
N SER A 426 -35.77 -15.59 19.15
CA SER A 426 -35.23 -16.89 19.62
C SER A 426 -35.16 -16.93 21.15
N GLU A 427 -35.79 -17.96 21.75
CA GLU A 427 -36.25 -18.09 23.15
C GLU A 427 -37.53 -17.28 23.47
N PRO A 428 -38.60 -17.92 23.98
CA PRO A 428 -39.93 -17.32 23.95
C PRO A 428 -40.04 -16.12 24.91
N LEU A 429 -40.21 -14.94 24.34
CA LEU A 429 -40.86 -13.80 24.97
C LEU A 429 -42.21 -14.22 25.59
N PRO A 430 -42.66 -13.59 26.70
CA PRO A 430 -43.99 -13.82 27.22
C PRO A 430 -45.03 -13.56 26.12
N ALA A 431 -45.96 -14.50 25.95
CA ALA A 431 -47.06 -14.35 25.00
C ALA A 431 -47.88 -13.09 25.35
N GLY A 432 -48.23 -12.29 24.34
CA GLY A 432 -49.03 -11.08 24.55
C GLY A 432 -48.97 -10.13 23.37
N THR A 433 -49.67 -9.01 23.52
CA THR A 433 -49.65 -7.90 22.58
C THR A 433 -48.57 -6.89 22.99
N TYR A 434 -47.99 -6.25 21.98
CA TYR A 434 -47.15 -5.07 22.07
C TYR A 434 -48.03 -3.83 21.88
N PRO A 435 -47.91 -2.78 22.72
CA PRO A 435 -48.83 -1.64 22.73
C PRO A 435 -48.68 -0.69 21.53
N TYR A 436 -47.78 -1.01 20.58
CA TYR A 436 -47.48 -0.18 19.43
C TYR A 436 -47.50 -1.00 18.13
N ALA A 437 -48.04 -0.39 17.09
CA ALA A 437 -47.89 -0.81 15.69
C ALA A 437 -46.47 -0.53 15.17
N HIS A 438 -45.84 0.54 15.67
CA HIS A 438 -44.44 0.90 15.41
C HIS A 438 -43.84 1.55 16.65
N ASN A 439 -42.64 1.14 17.03
CA ASN A 439 -41.83 1.81 18.05
C ASN A 439 -40.39 1.91 17.53
N ILE A 440 -40.14 3.00 16.80
CA ILE A 440 -38.90 3.19 16.02
C ILE A 440 -38.01 4.18 16.75
N TYR A 441 -36.80 3.76 17.09
CA TYR A 441 -35.74 4.64 17.58
C TYR A 441 -34.67 4.79 16.50
N PHE A 442 -34.26 6.03 16.22
CA PHE A 442 -33.36 6.40 15.13
C PHE A 442 -32.64 7.72 15.47
N GLU A 443 -32.22 8.47 14.45
CA GLU A 443 -31.60 9.79 14.57
C GLU A 443 -32.33 10.82 13.68
N THR A 444 -32.40 12.08 14.11
CA THR A 444 -32.91 13.20 13.30
C THR A 444 -31.84 14.27 13.11
N PRO A 445 -31.99 15.21 12.15
CA PRO A 445 -31.10 16.36 12.02
C PRO A 445 -30.92 17.14 13.34
N GLU A 446 -32.00 17.38 14.08
CA GLU A 446 -31.94 18.12 15.34
C GLU A 446 -31.18 17.37 16.43
N THR A 447 -31.46 16.08 16.62
CA THR A 447 -30.80 15.27 17.65
C THR A 447 -29.33 15.04 17.31
N ALA A 448 -28.98 14.82 16.04
CA ALA A 448 -27.61 14.71 15.57
C ALA A 448 -26.81 16.01 15.78
N VAL A 449 -27.39 17.17 15.42
CA VAL A 449 -26.76 18.48 15.65
C VAL A 449 -26.59 18.77 17.15
N SER A 450 -27.56 18.37 17.97
CA SER A 450 -27.46 18.51 19.43
C SER A 450 -26.29 17.69 20.00
N LYS A 451 -26.08 16.46 19.50
CA LYS A 451 -24.90 15.65 19.83
C LYS A 451 -23.60 16.32 19.39
N LEU A 452 -23.54 16.81 18.16
CA LEU A 452 -22.35 17.49 17.65
C LEU A 452 -22.00 18.73 18.47
N LYS A 453 -22.98 19.54 18.86
CA LYS A 453 -22.78 20.70 19.74
C LYS A 453 -22.20 20.27 21.08
N PHE A 454 -22.80 19.26 21.73
CA PHE A 454 -22.27 18.69 22.96
C PHE A 454 -20.80 18.23 22.79
N LEU A 455 -20.50 17.48 21.73
CA LEU A 455 -19.17 16.96 21.43
C LEU A 455 -18.15 18.09 21.22
N LYS A 456 -18.54 19.14 20.50
CA LYS A 456 -17.68 20.33 20.31
C LYS A 456 -17.42 21.06 21.62
N ASP A 457 -18.46 21.24 22.43
CA ASP A 457 -18.37 21.90 23.73
C ASP A 457 -17.41 21.15 24.67
N VAL A 458 -17.46 19.81 24.68
CA VAL A 458 -16.57 18.99 25.52
C VAL A 458 -15.17 18.78 24.95
N GLY A 459 -14.89 19.25 23.74
CA GLY A 459 -13.58 19.18 23.09
C GLY A 459 -13.31 17.88 22.32
N ALA A 460 -14.35 17.15 21.94
CA ALA A 460 -14.25 16.01 21.03
C ALA A 460 -14.01 16.48 19.60
N GLN A 461 -13.35 15.65 18.80
CA GLN A 461 -12.87 15.99 17.46
C GLN A 461 -13.97 16.04 16.40
N GLY A 462 -15.07 15.32 16.60
CA GLY A 462 -16.21 15.35 15.69
C GLY A 462 -17.13 14.14 15.79
N VAL A 463 -17.73 13.77 14.68
CA VAL A 463 -18.68 12.65 14.55
C VAL A 463 -18.24 11.67 13.47
N ILE A 464 -18.57 10.39 13.68
CA ILE A 464 -18.39 9.31 12.72
C ILE A 464 -19.75 8.64 12.43
N ILE A 465 -20.08 8.44 11.16
CA ILE A 465 -21.45 8.14 10.71
C ILE A 465 -21.52 6.75 10.09
N TRP A 466 -22.52 5.97 10.52
CA TRP A 466 -22.89 4.69 9.92
C TRP A 466 -24.33 4.76 9.40
N GLU A 467 -24.63 4.68 8.10
CA GLU A 467 -23.72 4.77 6.96
C GLU A 467 -24.29 5.73 5.91
N LEU A 468 -23.41 6.25 5.03
CA LEU A 468 -23.71 7.35 4.10
C LEU A 468 -24.97 7.11 3.24
N THR A 469 -25.17 5.88 2.76
CA THR A 469 -26.21 5.54 1.78
C THR A 469 -27.62 5.48 2.34
N ASN A 470 -27.75 5.58 3.66
CA ASN A 470 -29.04 5.55 4.33
C ASN A 470 -29.66 6.95 4.46
N ASP A 471 -28.90 8.01 4.25
CA ASP A 471 -29.38 9.39 4.37
C ASP A 471 -30.25 9.81 3.17
N VAL A 472 -30.90 10.96 3.29
CA VAL A 472 -31.58 11.65 2.20
C VAL A 472 -30.85 12.94 1.83
N TRP A 473 -30.93 13.30 0.56
CA TRP A 473 -30.33 14.51 -0.01
C TRP A 473 -31.41 15.54 -0.34
N GLU A 474 -32.33 15.74 0.61
CA GLU A 474 -33.39 16.74 0.56
C GLU A 474 -33.07 17.84 1.56
N GLU A 475 -33.12 19.09 1.11
CA GLU A 475 -32.82 20.26 1.94
C GLU A 475 -33.63 20.24 3.24
N GLY A 476 -32.93 20.31 4.37
CA GLY A 476 -33.53 20.34 5.70
C GLY A 476 -33.93 18.97 6.29
N LYS A 477 -33.82 17.87 5.53
CA LYS A 477 -34.11 16.52 6.03
C LYS A 477 -32.88 15.65 6.27
N GLY A 478 -31.78 15.92 5.56
CA GLY A 478 -30.53 15.15 5.64
C GLY A 478 -29.81 15.32 6.97
N ILE A 479 -29.43 14.21 7.60
CA ILE A 479 -28.71 14.21 8.88
C ILE A 479 -27.26 14.68 8.69
N ILE A 480 -26.61 14.20 7.64
CA ILE A 480 -25.19 14.48 7.34
C ILE A 480 -25.01 15.95 6.96
N GLU A 481 -25.90 16.48 6.13
CA GLU A 481 -25.92 17.90 5.78
C GLU A 481 -26.04 18.77 7.04
N ALA A 482 -27.00 18.47 7.92
CA ALA A 482 -27.23 19.23 9.14
C ALA A 482 -26.01 19.20 10.07
N LEU A 483 -25.36 18.04 10.22
CA LEU A 483 -24.12 17.88 10.97
C LEU A 483 -23.00 18.75 10.39
N TYR A 484 -22.78 18.71 9.08
CA TYR A 484 -21.72 19.49 8.44
C TYR A 484 -21.94 20.99 8.59
N ARG A 485 -23.16 21.47 8.37
CA ARG A 485 -23.50 22.89 8.56
C ARG A 485 -23.29 23.36 10.00
N ALA A 486 -23.48 22.48 10.98
CA ALA A 486 -23.24 22.77 12.40
C ALA A 486 -21.77 22.54 12.84
N SER A 487 -20.92 21.94 12.01
CA SER A 487 -19.56 21.54 12.38
C SER A 487 -18.60 22.72 12.53
N GLY A 488 -18.89 23.85 11.88
CA GLY A 488 -17.98 25.00 11.75
C GLY A 488 -17.06 24.93 10.53
N ASN A 489 -17.18 23.88 9.71
CA ASN A 489 -16.54 23.84 8.40
C ASN A 489 -17.27 24.79 7.44
N GLN A 490 -16.54 25.36 6.49
CA GLN A 490 -17.14 26.09 5.39
C GLN A 490 -17.61 25.07 4.37
N VAL A 491 -18.86 25.20 3.91
CA VAL A 491 -19.33 24.43 2.75
C VAL A 491 -18.47 24.85 1.57
N LEU A 492 -17.67 23.92 1.08
CA LEU A 492 -16.86 24.15 -0.11
C LEU A 492 -17.79 24.18 -1.32
N GLU A 493 -17.65 25.23 -2.13
CA GLU A 493 -18.18 25.20 -3.49
C GLU A 493 -17.28 24.28 -4.33
N PRO A 494 -17.85 23.49 -5.25
CA PRO A 494 -17.06 22.65 -6.14
C PRO A 494 -16.04 23.53 -6.87
N SER A 495 -14.78 23.09 -6.88
CA SER A 495 -13.69 23.83 -7.52
C SER A 495 -13.06 22.98 -8.63
N PRO A 496 -12.68 23.58 -9.77
CA PRO A 496 -11.98 22.85 -10.83
C PRO A 496 -10.72 22.16 -10.30
N GLY A 497 -10.35 21.02 -10.88
CA GLY A 497 -9.04 20.42 -10.63
C GLY A 497 -7.92 21.41 -10.97
N HIS A 498 -6.99 21.64 -10.05
CA HIS A 498 -5.91 22.64 -10.21
C HIS A 498 -4.54 22.01 -10.55
N GLU A 499 -4.41 20.69 -10.46
CA GLU A 499 -3.14 20.00 -10.76
C GLU A 499 -3.00 19.78 -12.27
N ARG A 500 -1.82 20.14 -12.81
CA ARG A 500 -1.49 19.95 -14.22
C ARG A 500 -1.62 18.47 -14.58
N PRO A 501 -2.18 18.12 -15.76
CA PRO A 501 -2.32 16.73 -16.16
C PRO A 501 -0.95 16.06 -16.26
N THR A 502 -0.81 14.86 -15.71
CA THR A 502 0.40 14.03 -15.93
C THR A 502 0.25 13.31 -17.27
N PRO A 503 1.03 13.65 -18.31
CA PRO A 503 0.83 13.06 -19.62
C PRO A 503 1.36 11.61 -19.66
N VAL A 504 0.59 10.70 -20.26
CA VAL A 504 0.94 9.28 -20.44
C VAL A 504 1.37 9.05 -21.90
N ALA A 505 2.46 8.33 -22.14
CA ALA A 505 2.99 8.11 -23.49
C ALA A 505 2.05 7.28 -24.38
N GLY A 506 1.90 7.71 -25.64
CA GLY A 506 1.00 7.12 -26.64
C GLY A 506 0.02 8.17 -27.12
N THR A 507 -0.06 8.36 -28.43
CA THR A 507 -0.92 9.37 -29.06
C THR A 507 -2.38 9.00 -28.89
N TYR A 508 -3.06 9.56 -27.89
CA TYR A 508 -4.50 9.43 -27.76
C TYR A 508 -5.13 10.82 -27.79
N LEU A 509 -6.02 11.02 -28.75
CA LEU A 509 -6.77 12.26 -28.89
C LEU A 509 -8.21 12.00 -28.45
N TRP A 510 -8.68 12.80 -27.51
CA TRP A 510 -10.11 12.91 -27.25
C TRP A 510 -10.75 13.71 -28.38
N ASP A 511 -11.78 13.15 -29.01
CA ASP A 511 -12.51 13.84 -30.07
C ASP A 511 -14.02 13.46 -30.14
N SER A 512 -14.86 14.39 -30.60
CA SER A 512 -16.33 14.31 -30.64
C SER A 512 -16.90 13.67 -31.92
N VAL A 513 -16.06 12.95 -32.66
CA VAL A 513 -16.35 12.40 -33.99
C VAL A 513 -17.46 11.35 -33.96
N GLY A 514 -18.36 11.40 -34.95
CA GLY A 514 -19.42 10.42 -35.15
C GLY A 514 -18.92 9.08 -35.72
N PHE A 515 -19.82 8.08 -35.79
CA PHE A 515 -19.55 6.75 -36.37
C PHE A 515 -18.89 6.76 -37.76
N LEU A 516 -19.13 7.80 -38.56
CA LEU A 516 -18.65 7.92 -39.94
C LEU A 516 -17.30 8.66 -40.07
N GLY A 517 -16.66 9.05 -38.98
CA GLY A 517 -15.38 9.76 -39.04
C GLY A 517 -15.48 11.27 -39.30
N GLU A 518 -16.69 11.83 -39.27
CA GLU A 518 -16.91 13.29 -39.36
C GLU A 518 -17.19 13.89 -37.98
N ALA A 519 -16.53 15.02 -37.68
CA ALA A 519 -16.78 15.80 -36.47
C ALA A 519 -18.25 16.26 -36.45
N LYS A 520 -19.01 15.84 -35.43
CA LYS A 520 -20.43 16.20 -35.33
C LYS A 520 -20.66 17.58 -34.73
N SER A 521 -19.63 18.18 -34.13
CA SER A 521 -19.71 19.46 -33.45
C SER A 521 -18.45 20.29 -33.70
N ALA A 522 -18.55 21.61 -33.45
CA ALA A 522 -17.39 22.49 -33.46
C ALA A 522 -16.46 22.28 -32.25
N LEU A 523 -16.81 21.41 -31.30
CA LEU A 523 -16.10 21.19 -30.04
C LEU A 523 -15.23 19.92 -30.13
N GLN A 524 -14.05 19.94 -29.51
CA GLN A 524 -13.24 18.73 -29.33
C GLN A 524 -13.98 17.69 -28.47
N PHE A 525 -14.79 18.16 -27.51
CA PHE A 525 -15.64 17.32 -26.67
C PHE A 525 -17.10 17.61 -26.98
N GLN A 526 -17.90 16.56 -27.16
CA GLN A 526 -19.34 16.68 -27.29
C GLN A 526 -19.90 17.27 -26.00
N ASP A 527 -20.57 18.43 -26.11
CA ASP A 527 -21.35 18.98 -25.00
C ASP A 527 -22.65 18.16 -24.85
N ASP A 528 -22.76 17.44 -23.75
CA ASP A 528 -23.91 16.57 -23.42
C ASP A 528 -24.95 17.31 -22.56
N GLY A 529 -24.70 18.57 -22.21
CA GLY A 529 -25.62 19.45 -21.50
C GLY A 529 -25.36 19.55 -20.00
N THR A 530 -26.21 20.34 -19.35
CA THR A 530 -26.11 20.66 -17.91
C THR A 530 -26.63 19.50 -17.06
N GLN A 531 -25.90 19.19 -15.99
CA GLN A 531 -26.33 18.30 -14.91
C GLN A 531 -26.94 19.11 -13.76
N ASP A 532 -27.79 18.48 -12.95
CA ASP A 532 -28.56 19.12 -11.86
C ASP A 532 -27.69 19.64 -10.68
N ASN A 533 -26.37 19.62 -10.80
CA ASN A 533 -25.38 19.90 -9.75
C ASN A 533 -24.45 21.09 -10.07
N GLY A 534 -24.75 21.91 -11.08
CA GLY A 534 -23.87 23.02 -11.52
C GLY A 534 -22.68 22.57 -12.36
N MET A 535 -22.67 21.29 -12.77
CA MET A 535 -21.72 20.75 -13.73
C MET A 535 -22.36 20.70 -15.12
N ARG A 536 -21.52 20.73 -16.14
CA ARG A 536 -21.87 20.43 -17.52
C ARG A 536 -21.10 19.21 -17.97
N GLN A 537 -21.81 18.25 -18.55
CA GLN A 537 -21.20 17.04 -19.04
C GLN A 537 -20.61 17.28 -20.43
N PHE A 538 -19.39 16.83 -20.62
CA PHE A 538 -18.73 16.73 -21.91
C PHE A 538 -18.33 15.28 -22.15
N SER A 539 -18.40 14.78 -23.37
CA SER A 539 -17.87 13.46 -23.71
C SER A 539 -17.05 13.46 -24.98
N ALA A 540 -16.08 12.56 -25.03
CA ALA A 540 -15.27 12.35 -26.22
C ALA A 540 -14.94 10.88 -26.36
N ARG A 541 -14.76 10.44 -27.61
CA ARG A 541 -14.20 9.14 -27.90
C ARG A 541 -12.69 9.24 -27.90
N LEU A 542 -12.02 8.24 -27.33
CA LEU A 542 -10.58 8.14 -27.45
C LEU A 542 -10.23 7.57 -28.83
N TRP A 543 -9.48 8.34 -29.62
CA TRP A 543 -9.00 7.96 -30.95
C TRP A 543 -7.55 7.49 -30.93
N ASP A 544 -7.15 6.84 -32.04
CA ASP A 544 -5.79 6.36 -32.30
C ASP A 544 -5.24 5.37 -31.27
N ILE A 545 -6.12 4.59 -30.64
CA ILE A 545 -5.72 3.49 -29.75
C ILE A 545 -5.07 2.38 -30.60
N PRO A 546 -3.77 2.06 -30.39
CA PRO A 546 -3.11 0.99 -31.11
C PRO A 546 -3.77 -0.38 -30.83
N GLY A 547 -3.88 -1.24 -31.85
CA GLY A 547 -4.54 -2.53 -31.71
C GLY A 547 -3.73 -3.48 -30.82
N GLY A 548 -4.27 -3.86 -29.65
CA GLY A 548 -3.58 -4.68 -28.63
C GLY A 548 -3.46 -3.98 -27.27
N VAL A 549 -3.68 -2.67 -27.24
CA VAL A 549 -3.81 -1.89 -26.00
C VAL A 549 -5.18 -2.16 -25.37
N ASP A 550 -5.23 -2.34 -24.04
CA ASP A 550 -6.49 -2.35 -23.31
C ASP A 550 -7.13 -0.96 -23.40
N TRP A 551 -8.07 -0.85 -24.34
CA TRP A 551 -8.93 0.30 -24.59
C TRP A 551 -9.53 0.93 -23.32
N LYS A 552 -9.87 0.12 -22.31
CA LYS A 552 -10.44 0.61 -21.06
C LYS A 552 -9.36 1.24 -20.17
N ALA A 553 -8.21 0.58 -20.02
CA ALA A 553 -7.09 1.14 -19.27
C ALA A 553 -6.51 2.41 -19.92
N ALA A 554 -6.44 2.46 -21.26
CA ALA A 554 -6.03 3.64 -21.99
C ALA A 554 -6.98 4.81 -21.77
N ALA A 555 -8.29 4.58 -21.92
CA ALA A 555 -9.29 5.60 -21.65
C ALA A 555 -9.34 6.02 -20.17
N GLN A 556 -9.07 5.12 -19.22
CA GLN A 556 -9.06 5.42 -17.78
C GLN A 556 -7.93 6.35 -17.35
N ASN A 557 -6.85 6.42 -18.14
CA ASN A 557 -5.65 7.18 -17.79
C ASN A 557 -5.34 8.28 -18.80
N ALA A 558 -6.24 8.52 -19.76
CA ALA A 558 -6.07 9.56 -20.77
C ALA A 558 -6.50 10.93 -20.21
N PRO A 559 -5.57 11.88 -20.06
CA PRO A 559 -5.89 13.19 -19.52
C PRO A 559 -6.70 14.04 -20.50
N ALA A 560 -7.38 15.05 -19.98
CA ALA A 560 -8.10 16.04 -20.77
C ALA A 560 -8.00 17.43 -20.13
N VAL A 561 -8.21 18.45 -20.97
CA VAL A 561 -8.41 19.84 -20.54
C VAL A 561 -9.69 20.34 -21.20
N ILE A 562 -10.67 20.69 -20.38
CA ILE A 562 -12.00 21.13 -20.86
C ILE A 562 -12.38 22.39 -20.09
N LYS A 563 -12.70 23.48 -20.80
CA LYS A 563 -12.94 24.82 -20.21
C LYS A 563 -11.88 25.23 -19.17
N ARG A 564 -10.60 24.96 -19.47
CA ARG A 564 -9.43 25.26 -18.63
C ARG A 564 -9.38 24.50 -17.29
N GLN A 565 -10.19 23.45 -17.13
CA GLN A 565 -10.17 22.54 -15.99
C GLN A 565 -9.38 21.28 -16.34
N TYR A 566 -8.57 20.80 -15.40
CA TYR A 566 -7.65 19.70 -15.63
C TYR A 566 -8.24 18.36 -15.19
N PHE A 567 -8.14 17.36 -16.07
CA PHE A 567 -8.55 16.00 -15.81
C PHE A 567 -7.36 15.07 -16.05
N ASN A 568 -6.91 14.35 -15.02
CA ASN A 568 -5.93 13.27 -15.18
C ASN A 568 -6.54 11.99 -15.77
N ARG A 569 -7.88 11.90 -15.77
CA ARG A 569 -8.69 10.81 -16.30
C ARG A 569 -10.13 11.28 -16.53
N PRO A 570 -10.93 10.62 -17.38
CA PRO A 570 -12.36 10.89 -17.47
C PRO A 570 -13.08 10.71 -16.14
N THR A 571 -14.16 11.48 -15.95
CA THR A 571 -15.12 11.28 -14.85
C THR A 571 -15.81 9.92 -14.98
N ARG A 572 -15.94 9.37 -16.18
CA ARG A 572 -16.45 8.01 -16.37
C ARG A 572 -16.11 7.51 -17.75
N ILE A 573 -16.11 6.20 -17.89
CA ILE A 573 -16.04 5.55 -19.20
C ILE A 573 -17.34 4.86 -19.48
N VAL A 574 -17.94 5.21 -20.61
CA VAL A 574 -19.20 4.64 -21.07
C VAL A 574 -18.95 3.88 -22.35
N ASP A 575 -19.35 2.61 -22.37
CA ASP A 575 -19.42 1.84 -23.61
C ASP A 575 -20.72 2.22 -24.34
N LYS A 576 -20.60 3.00 -25.43
CA LYS A 576 -21.73 3.41 -26.27
C LYS A 576 -21.99 2.40 -27.40
N GLY A 577 -21.60 1.13 -27.20
CA GLY A 577 -21.85 0.01 -28.10
C GLY A 577 -21.11 0.16 -29.44
N ALA A 578 -21.86 0.25 -30.55
CA ALA A 578 -21.28 0.42 -31.89
C ALA A 578 -20.46 1.73 -32.05
N LEU A 579 -20.60 2.67 -31.11
CA LEU A 579 -19.87 3.94 -31.07
C LEU A 579 -18.56 3.88 -30.25
N GLY A 580 -18.25 2.74 -29.61
CA GLY A 580 -17.02 2.51 -28.84
C GLY A 580 -17.07 3.01 -27.39
N LEU A 581 -15.93 2.96 -26.69
CA LEU A 581 -15.74 3.55 -25.35
C LEU A 581 -15.56 5.07 -25.45
N TRP A 582 -16.28 5.78 -24.59
CA TRP A 582 -16.23 7.23 -24.45
C TRP A 582 -15.77 7.59 -23.05
N GLY A 583 -14.92 8.60 -22.94
CA GLY A 583 -14.71 9.32 -21.69
C GLY A 583 -15.80 10.37 -21.56
N GLU A 584 -16.48 10.42 -20.42
CA GLU A 584 -17.33 11.55 -20.05
C GLU A 584 -16.69 12.30 -18.89
N PHE A 585 -16.83 13.62 -18.92
CA PHE A 585 -16.16 14.59 -18.09
C PHE A 585 -17.20 15.53 -17.53
N ASP A 586 -17.32 15.59 -16.21
CA ASP A 586 -18.15 16.57 -15.55
C ASP A 586 -17.29 17.81 -15.30
N VAL A 587 -17.63 18.89 -16.00
CA VAL A 587 -16.89 20.15 -15.99
C VAL A 587 -17.72 21.16 -15.20
N LEU A 588 -17.11 21.86 -14.24
CA LEU A 588 -17.83 22.90 -13.50
C LEU A 588 -18.28 24.01 -14.47
N ASP A 589 -19.56 24.37 -14.47
CA ASP A 589 -20.11 25.35 -15.42
C ASP A 589 -20.89 26.42 -14.66
N ASN A 590 -20.18 27.49 -14.27
CA ASN A 590 -20.73 28.63 -13.53
C ASN A 590 -20.09 29.97 -13.98
N ASP A 591 -20.64 31.09 -13.50
CA ASP A 591 -20.21 32.45 -13.89
C ASP A 591 -18.74 32.77 -13.55
N ASP A 592 -18.11 32.02 -12.63
CA ASP A 592 -16.71 32.21 -12.22
C ASP A 592 -15.72 31.44 -13.11
N VAL A 593 -16.19 30.49 -13.93
CA VAL A 593 -15.37 29.73 -14.88
C VAL A 593 -15.36 30.47 -16.21
N LEU A 594 -14.18 30.95 -16.62
CA LEU A 594 -13.99 31.59 -17.92
C LEU A 594 -14.34 30.63 -19.07
N ASP A 595 -15.15 31.12 -20.02
CA ASP A 595 -15.72 30.33 -21.12
C ASP A 595 -14.74 29.99 -22.25
N TRP A 596 -13.47 30.39 -22.16
CA TRP A 596 -12.50 30.16 -23.24
C TRP A 596 -12.03 28.71 -23.27
N PHE A 597 -12.09 28.10 -24.46
CA PHE A 597 -11.58 26.75 -24.69
C PHE A 597 -11.20 26.56 -26.16
N TRP A 598 -10.36 25.55 -26.40
CA TRP A 598 -9.99 25.13 -27.75
C TRP A 598 -11.10 24.29 -28.38
N SER A 599 -11.47 24.61 -29.62
CA SER A 599 -12.43 23.88 -30.44
C SER A 599 -11.90 22.50 -30.86
N HIS A 600 -12.61 21.85 -31.79
CA HIS A 600 -12.08 20.67 -32.49
C HIS A 600 -10.63 20.89 -32.97
N VAL A 601 -9.81 19.85 -32.83
CA VAL A 601 -8.38 19.88 -33.10
C VAL A 601 -8.12 19.25 -34.46
N GLU A 602 -7.54 20.02 -35.37
CA GLU A 602 -7.30 19.61 -36.74
C GLU A 602 -5.80 19.44 -37.00
N LYS A 603 -5.41 18.35 -37.68
CA LYS A 603 -4.03 18.15 -38.14
C LYS A 603 -3.75 19.08 -39.33
N GLN A 604 -2.58 19.72 -39.33
CA GLN A 604 -2.16 20.66 -40.37
C GLN A 604 -0.91 20.17 -41.12
N ASP A 605 -0.76 20.64 -42.36
CA ASP A 605 0.48 20.48 -43.13
C ASP A 605 1.56 21.48 -42.68
N GLY A 606 2.82 21.17 -42.97
CA GLY A 606 3.95 22.09 -42.72
C GLY A 606 4.52 22.06 -41.31
N ALA A 607 4.39 20.94 -40.60
CA ALA A 607 5.01 20.74 -39.29
C ALA A 607 6.56 20.74 -39.38
N PRO A 608 7.27 21.27 -38.37
CA PRO A 608 8.72 21.13 -38.27
C PRO A 608 9.17 19.66 -38.23
N ASP A 609 10.39 19.36 -38.69
CA ASP A 609 10.93 17.99 -38.68
C ASP A 609 10.87 17.36 -37.28
N GLY A 610 10.18 16.23 -37.15
CA GLY A 610 10.00 15.52 -35.89
C GLY A 610 8.85 16.02 -35.02
N TYR A 611 7.91 16.79 -35.60
CA TYR A 611 6.67 17.23 -34.98
C TYR A 611 5.48 16.97 -35.91
N THR A 612 4.32 16.69 -35.33
CA THR A 612 3.02 16.77 -35.98
C THR A 612 2.34 18.07 -35.55
N ARG A 613 1.97 18.90 -36.52
CA ARG A 613 1.31 20.18 -36.28
C ARG A 613 -0.20 20.00 -36.20
N TYR A 614 -0.79 20.57 -35.15
CA TYR A 614 -2.24 20.66 -34.97
C TYR A 614 -2.65 22.13 -34.84
N SER A 615 -3.90 22.42 -35.20
CA SER A 615 -4.53 23.72 -35.00
C SER A 615 -5.89 23.57 -34.33
N SER A 616 -6.24 24.51 -33.47
CA SER A 616 -7.59 24.60 -32.90
C SER A 616 -8.02 26.05 -32.74
N ARG A 617 -9.30 26.33 -32.98
CA ARG A 617 -9.88 27.66 -32.86
C ARG A 617 -10.20 27.96 -31.40
N LEU A 618 -9.87 29.15 -30.93
CA LEU A 618 -10.30 29.62 -29.62
C LEU A 618 -11.78 30.01 -29.67
N MET A 619 -12.57 29.41 -28.78
CA MET A 619 -14.00 29.63 -28.65
C MET A 619 -14.33 30.30 -27.31
N GLY A 620 -15.58 30.75 -27.15
CA GLY A 620 -16.06 31.36 -25.90
C GLY A 620 -15.61 32.82 -25.68
N LEU A 621 -15.04 33.46 -26.70
CA LEU A 621 -14.61 34.86 -26.63
C LEU A 621 -15.78 35.85 -26.65
N SER A 622 -15.70 36.85 -25.78
CA SER A 622 -16.55 38.04 -25.80
C SER A 622 -15.95 39.16 -26.67
N LEU A 623 -16.77 40.13 -27.07
CA LEU A 623 -16.32 41.35 -27.77
C LEU A 623 -15.41 42.24 -26.90
N HIS A 624 -15.39 42.02 -25.59
CA HIS A 624 -14.58 42.77 -24.63
C HIS A 624 -13.26 42.09 -24.26
N ASP A 625 -13.06 40.86 -24.70
CA ASP A 625 -11.85 40.08 -24.37
C ASP A 625 -10.65 40.53 -25.21
N ASP A 626 -9.45 40.50 -24.63
CA ASP A 626 -8.21 40.55 -25.41
C ASP A 626 -7.92 39.15 -25.94
N TRP A 627 -8.35 38.89 -27.18
CA TRP A 627 -8.36 37.55 -27.75
C TRP A 627 -6.97 36.88 -27.76
N LYS A 628 -5.90 37.66 -27.93
CA LYS A 628 -4.52 37.13 -27.92
C LYS A 628 -4.07 36.75 -26.51
N GLU A 629 -4.38 37.58 -25.52
CA GLU A 629 -4.11 37.25 -24.12
C GLU A 629 -4.98 36.10 -23.61
N CYS A 630 -6.20 35.95 -24.14
CA CYS A 630 -7.06 34.80 -23.85
C CYS A 630 -6.46 33.51 -24.37
N ALA A 631 -5.96 33.49 -25.61
CA ALA A 631 -5.29 32.32 -26.18
C ALA A 631 -4.06 31.88 -25.39
N LYS A 632 -3.20 32.81 -24.98
CA LYS A 632 -2.02 32.49 -24.15
C LYS A 632 -2.39 31.92 -22.78
N LYS A 633 -3.59 32.22 -22.28
CA LYS A 633 -4.10 31.75 -20.97
C LYS A 633 -4.98 30.51 -21.05
N THR A 634 -5.10 29.93 -22.25
CA THR A 634 -5.95 28.76 -22.50
C THR A 634 -5.04 27.55 -22.76
N PRO A 635 -4.80 26.69 -21.75
CA PRO A 635 -3.97 25.50 -21.91
C PRO A 635 -4.64 24.46 -22.81
N ALA A 636 -3.84 23.55 -23.36
CA ALA A 636 -4.32 22.45 -24.19
C ALA A 636 -3.61 21.13 -23.83
N VAL A 637 -4.31 20.01 -24.03
CA VAL A 637 -3.70 18.68 -24.09
C VAL A 637 -4.02 18.09 -25.46
N ILE A 638 -3.00 17.89 -26.27
CA ILE A 638 -3.14 17.40 -27.65
C ILE A 638 -2.24 16.18 -27.82
N ALA A 639 -2.86 15.06 -28.20
CA ALA A 639 -2.19 13.78 -28.41
C ALA A 639 -1.23 13.38 -27.27
N GLY A 640 -1.67 13.56 -26.01
CA GLY A 640 -0.89 13.21 -24.83
C GLY A 640 0.26 14.16 -24.49
N GLN A 641 0.33 15.37 -25.07
CA GLN A 641 1.28 16.42 -24.69
C GLN A 641 0.55 17.65 -24.16
N TYR A 642 1.05 18.21 -23.06
CA TYR A 642 0.47 19.38 -22.39
C TYR A 642 1.14 20.67 -22.85
N PHE A 643 0.31 21.69 -23.10
CA PHE A 643 0.72 23.03 -23.52
C PHE A 643 0.14 24.05 -22.54
N ASP A 644 1.03 24.83 -21.88
CA ASP A 644 0.62 25.98 -21.06
C ASP A 644 0.04 27.12 -21.94
N GLU A 645 0.55 27.25 -23.17
CA GLU A 645 0.09 28.17 -24.22
C GLU A 645 0.37 27.56 -25.62
N PRO A 646 -0.32 27.99 -26.70
CA PRO A 646 -0.05 27.49 -28.04
C PRO A 646 1.35 27.86 -28.53
N THR A 647 1.95 27.01 -29.37
CA THR A 647 3.26 27.26 -30.01
C THR A 647 3.25 28.55 -30.83
N GLU A 648 2.17 28.76 -31.59
CA GLU A 648 1.93 29.99 -32.33
C GLU A 648 0.44 30.39 -32.24
N ILE A 649 0.17 31.67 -32.37
CA ILE A 649 -1.21 32.19 -32.46
C ILE A 649 -1.41 32.77 -33.86
N ASP A 650 -2.38 32.23 -34.59
CA ASP A 650 -2.81 32.71 -35.90
C ASP A 650 -4.14 33.48 -35.78
N ASP A 651 -4.08 34.78 -36.05
CA ASP A 651 -5.24 35.68 -35.99
C ASP A 651 -5.80 35.87 -37.39
N GLN A 652 -6.86 35.13 -37.72
CA GLN A 652 -7.49 35.15 -39.04
C GLN A 652 -8.60 36.21 -39.15
N GLY A 653 -8.65 37.18 -38.22
CA GLY A 653 -9.64 38.25 -38.20
C GLY A 653 -11.07 37.72 -38.08
N ILE A 654 -11.87 37.85 -39.14
CA ILE A 654 -13.26 37.33 -39.17
C ILE A 654 -13.28 35.79 -39.00
N GLY A 655 -12.20 35.10 -39.38
CA GLY A 655 -12.02 33.66 -39.19
C GLY A 655 -11.84 33.24 -37.72
N GLY A 656 -11.63 34.20 -36.81
CA GLY A 656 -11.34 33.96 -35.39
C GLY A 656 -9.84 33.75 -35.13
N LEU A 657 -9.53 33.50 -33.86
CA LEU A 657 -8.17 33.32 -33.38
C LEU A 657 -7.88 31.84 -33.18
N TRP A 658 -6.76 31.37 -33.72
CA TRP A 658 -6.37 29.96 -33.73
C TRP A 658 -5.06 29.76 -32.99
N GLY A 659 -4.99 28.68 -32.21
CA GLY A 659 -3.75 28.18 -31.62
C GLY A 659 -3.16 27.12 -32.53
N ILE A 660 -1.86 27.23 -32.79
CA ILE A 660 -1.06 26.23 -33.49
C ILE A 660 -0.21 25.51 -32.45
N PHE A 661 -0.18 24.19 -32.53
CA PHE A 661 0.48 23.30 -31.58
C PHE A 661 1.39 22.34 -32.33
N ASP A 662 2.70 22.50 -32.15
CA ASP A 662 3.68 21.55 -32.66
C ASP A 662 3.89 20.44 -31.63
N VAL A 663 3.24 19.30 -31.87
CA VAL A 663 3.30 18.13 -31.00
C VAL A 663 4.48 17.27 -31.44
N SER A 664 5.42 16.98 -30.54
CA SER A 664 6.61 16.19 -30.87
C SER A 664 6.24 14.80 -31.39
N ASP A 665 6.73 14.41 -32.58
CA ASP A 665 6.63 13.03 -33.12
C ASP A 665 7.56 12.07 -32.38
N ARG A 666 8.55 12.62 -31.67
CA ARG A 666 9.35 11.81 -30.75
C ARG A 666 8.40 11.42 -29.61
N PRO A 667 8.33 10.13 -29.25
CA PRO A 667 7.70 9.73 -28.00
C PRO A 667 8.24 10.66 -26.92
N SER A 668 7.37 11.36 -26.20
CA SER A 668 7.76 12.04 -24.96
C SER A 668 8.65 11.06 -24.20
N PRO A 669 9.82 11.49 -23.67
CA PRO A 669 10.73 10.59 -22.97
C PRO A 669 9.90 9.73 -22.04
N VAL A 670 9.77 8.47 -22.41
CA VAL A 670 8.92 7.57 -21.65
C VAL A 670 9.73 7.39 -20.37
N PRO A 671 9.15 7.61 -19.18
CA PRO A 671 9.79 7.17 -17.95
C PRO A 671 10.23 5.73 -18.22
N ALA A 672 11.55 5.48 -18.14
CA ALA A 672 12.03 4.14 -18.41
C ALA A 672 11.27 3.18 -17.48
N PRO A 673 10.97 1.94 -17.89
CA PRO A 673 10.48 0.93 -16.96
C PRO A 673 11.60 0.62 -15.96
N THR A 674 11.71 1.50 -14.98
CA THR A 674 12.76 1.57 -13.99
C THR A 674 12.24 0.88 -12.76
N THR A 675 12.97 -0.13 -12.31
CA THR A 675 12.83 -0.62 -10.95
C THR A 675 13.91 0.04 -10.11
N GLN A 676 13.50 0.95 -9.23
CA GLN A 676 14.42 1.65 -8.34
C GLN A 676 14.05 1.47 -6.87
N SER A 677 15.06 1.38 -6.02
CA SER A 677 14.89 1.30 -4.57
C SER A 677 16.08 1.95 -3.89
N GLN A 678 15.79 2.81 -2.91
CA GLN A 678 16.79 3.41 -2.04
C GLN A 678 16.78 2.70 -0.69
N GLY A 679 17.94 2.21 -0.28
CA GLY A 679 18.19 1.62 1.02
C GLY A 679 19.09 2.48 1.90
N GLU A 680 19.43 1.94 3.06
CA GLU A 680 20.33 2.62 4.00
C GLU A 680 21.75 2.79 3.41
N ASN A 681 22.56 3.65 4.05
CA ASN A 681 23.97 3.89 3.69
C ASN A 681 24.17 4.31 2.22
N ASP A 682 23.22 5.06 1.67
CA ASP A 682 23.19 5.53 0.28
C ASP A 682 23.28 4.38 -0.75
N CYS A 683 22.70 3.22 -0.43
CA CYS A 683 22.52 2.11 -1.35
C CYS A 683 21.35 2.40 -2.30
N MET A 684 21.65 2.67 -3.55
CA MET A 684 20.70 2.87 -4.63
C MET A 684 20.76 1.66 -5.53
N TYR A 685 19.61 1.05 -5.78
CA TYR A 685 19.45 0.07 -6.84
C TYR A 685 18.54 0.68 -7.89
N CYS A 686 18.97 0.70 -9.15
CA CYS A 686 18.17 1.16 -10.27
C CYS A 686 18.44 0.26 -11.48
N GLN A 687 17.41 -0.46 -11.91
CA GLN A 687 17.44 -1.28 -13.12
C GLN A 687 16.46 -0.72 -14.14
N VAL A 688 16.94 -0.50 -15.37
CA VAL A 688 16.11 -0.24 -16.55
C VAL A 688 16.13 -1.47 -17.43
N SER A 689 14.96 -2.00 -17.76
CA SER A 689 14.83 -3.27 -18.50
C SER A 689 14.28 -3.06 -19.90
N SER A 690 14.37 -4.11 -20.73
CA SER A 690 13.68 -4.18 -22.02
C SER A 690 12.20 -3.85 -21.87
N VAL A 691 11.69 -3.03 -22.79
CA VAL A 691 10.27 -2.70 -22.88
C VAL A 691 9.61 -3.81 -23.69
N ALA A 692 8.63 -4.52 -23.11
CA ALA A 692 7.80 -5.41 -23.91
C ALA A 692 6.97 -4.54 -24.86
N VAL A 693 7.27 -4.59 -26.16
CA VAL A 693 6.52 -3.87 -27.18
C VAL A 693 5.11 -4.47 -27.24
N PRO A 694 4.06 -3.70 -26.90
CA PRO A 694 2.70 -4.20 -26.98
C PRO A 694 2.34 -4.55 -28.42
N ASP A 695 1.46 -5.54 -28.61
CA ASP A 695 0.86 -5.79 -29.93
C ASP A 695 0.29 -4.46 -30.48
N GLY A 696 0.56 -4.14 -31.75
CA GLY A 696 0.13 -2.90 -32.41
C GLY A 696 1.18 -1.77 -32.52
N TRP A 697 2.40 -1.97 -32.01
CA TRP A 697 3.51 -1.00 -32.07
C TRP A 697 4.54 -1.30 -33.18
N ASP A 698 4.19 -2.10 -34.19
CA ASP A 698 5.09 -2.60 -35.25
C ASP A 698 5.79 -1.51 -36.08
N ASN A 699 5.27 -0.28 -36.07
CA ASN A 699 5.83 0.88 -36.76
C ASN A 699 6.82 1.71 -35.93
N VAL A 700 6.91 1.48 -34.61
CA VAL A 700 7.85 2.17 -33.71
C VAL A 700 9.22 1.50 -33.84
N LYS A 701 10.18 2.20 -34.45
CA LYS A 701 11.53 1.64 -34.67
C LYS A 701 12.46 1.80 -33.47
N ARG A 702 12.29 2.87 -32.68
CA ARG A 702 13.10 3.16 -31.49
C ARG A 702 12.27 3.88 -30.41
N LEU A 703 12.59 3.62 -29.15
CA LEU A 703 12.04 4.28 -27.96
C LEU A 703 13.14 5.11 -27.30
N ASN A 704 12.80 6.31 -26.80
CA ASN A 704 13.70 7.11 -25.98
C ASN A 704 13.21 7.09 -24.52
N LEU A 705 14.01 6.46 -23.66
CA LEU A 705 13.74 6.26 -22.25
C LEU A 705 14.58 7.24 -21.43
N THR A 706 14.00 7.80 -20.38
CA THR A 706 14.73 8.64 -19.42
C THR A 706 14.49 8.16 -18.00
N ASN A 707 15.54 8.14 -17.20
CA ASN A 707 15.47 7.84 -15.77
C ASN A 707 16.40 8.75 -14.97
N THR A 708 15.97 9.14 -13.77
CA THR A 708 16.77 9.96 -12.85
C THR A 708 16.98 9.20 -11.55
N MET A 709 18.21 9.23 -11.02
CA MET A 709 18.54 8.67 -9.71
C MET A 709 19.17 9.73 -8.82
N THR A 710 18.74 9.79 -7.57
CA THR A 710 19.32 10.70 -6.57
C THR A 710 20.36 9.94 -5.75
N ILE A 711 21.61 10.38 -5.82
CA ILE A 711 22.73 9.80 -5.05
C ILE A 711 22.99 10.65 -3.81
N GLY A 712 23.14 10.01 -2.66
CA GLY A 712 23.47 10.66 -1.38
C GLY A 712 24.97 10.93 -1.20
N GLU A 713 25.31 11.73 -0.19
CA GLU A 713 26.69 12.22 0.05
C GLU A 713 27.70 11.14 0.45
N ASN A 714 27.26 9.97 0.91
CA ASN A 714 28.13 8.94 1.49
C ASN A 714 28.24 7.68 0.63
N ALA A 715 27.81 7.71 -0.63
CA ALA A 715 28.00 6.59 -1.54
C ALA A 715 29.49 6.48 -1.92
N PRO A 716 30.22 5.42 -1.55
CA PRO A 716 31.63 5.24 -1.93
C PRO A 716 31.82 4.95 -3.43
N LEU A 717 30.78 4.43 -4.10
CA LEU A 717 30.89 3.96 -5.48
C LEU A 717 29.53 4.02 -6.18
N LEU A 718 29.52 4.49 -7.42
CA LEU A 718 28.46 4.32 -8.41
C LEU A 718 28.98 3.45 -9.55
N TYR A 719 28.17 2.53 -10.04
CA TYR A 719 28.42 1.85 -11.31
C TYR A 719 27.18 1.81 -12.17
N ALA A 720 27.38 1.81 -13.50
CA ALA A 720 26.34 1.57 -14.49
C ALA A 720 26.82 0.55 -15.52
N VAL A 721 26.02 -0.46 -15.88
CA VAL A 721 26.38 -1.47 -16.89
C VAL A 721 25.17 -1.83 -17.74
N VAL A 722 25.39 -1.97 -19.06
CA VAL A 722 24.38 -2.37 -20.03
C VAL A 722 24.70 -3.76 -20.57
N THR A 723 23.76 -4.70 -20.45
CA THR A 723 23.87 -6.10 -20.90
C THR A 723 22.63 -6.54 -21.69
N LYS A 724 22.68 -7.72 -22.31
CA LYS A 724 21.48 -8.42 -22.83
C LYS A 724 20.59 -8.92 -21.69
N ASP A 725 19.33 -9.22 -21.98
CA ASP A 725 18.34 -9.71 -21.00
C ASP A 725 18.28 -11.25 -20.86
N ASP A 726 19.27 -11.96 -21.39
CA ASP A 726 19.36 -13.43 -21.47
C ASP A 726 20.34 -14.06 -20.46
N ASP A 727 20.63 -13.32 -19.38
CA ASP A 727 21.66 -13.62 -18.37
C ASP A 727 23.11 -13.61 -18.90
N SER A 728 23.34 -13.14 -20.14
CA SER A 728 24.68 -12.89 -20.68
C SER A 728 25.17 -11.47 -20.36
N VAL A 729 26.47 -11.26 -20.56
CA VAL A 729 27.19 -10.01 -20.24
C VAL A 729 27.58 -9.25 -21.50
N ASP A 730 27.09 -9.72 -22.63
CA ASP A 730 27.28 -9.09 -23.91
C ASP A 730 26.57 -7.74 -23.94
N PHE A 731 27.15 -6.79 -24.66
CA PHE A 731 26.45 -5.56 -24.96
C PHE A 731 25.29 -5.84 -25.93
N PRO A 732 24.07 -5.31 -25.68
CA PRO A 732 22.90 -5.57 -26.50
C PRO A 732 22.92 -4.76 -27.81
N ASP A 733 22.45 -5.38 -28.88
CA ASP A 733 22.27 -4.68 -30.15
C ASP A 733 21.10 -3.69 -30.06
N GLY A 734 21.24 -2.54 -30.72
CA GLY A 734 20.16 -1.56 -30.85
C GLY A 734 19.96 -0.65 -29.63
N VAL A 735 20.84 -0.65 -28.62
CA VAL A 735 20.78 0.24 -27.44
C VAL A 735 21.83 1.35 -27.52
N VAL A 736 21.42 2.59 -27.24
CA VAL A 736 22.32 3.74 -27.06
C VAL A 736 22.00 4.42 -25.73
N MET A 737 22.87 4.24 -24.74
CA MET A 737 22.76 4.85 -23.40
C MET A 737 23.70 6.05 -23.27
N SER A 738 23.24 7.08 -22.59
CA SER A 738 24.04 8.20 -22.08
C SER A 738 23.75 8.43 -20.60
N LEU A 739 24.75 8.92 -19.86
CA LEU A 739 24.66 9.23 -18.43
C LEU A 739 25.23 10.63 -18.18
N LYS A 740 24.56 11.40 -17.31
CA LYS A 740 25.00 12.72 -16.86
C LYS A 740 25.02 12.82 -15.33
N ASP A 741 26.01 13.53 -14.79
CA ASP A 741 26.04 13.90 -13.37
C ASP A 741 25.09 15.09 -13.06
N PRO A 742 24.93 15.47 -11.78
CA PRO A 742 24.02 16.56 -11.37
C PRO A 742 24.38 17.95 -11.93
N ASP A 743 25.63 18.16 -12.35
CA ASP A 743 26.07 19.41 -12.97
C ASP A 743 25.84 19.41 -14.50
N GLY A 744 25.37 18.28 -15.05
CA GLY A 744 25.12 18.08 -16.47
C GLY A 744 26.31 17.58 -17.28
N ASN A 745 27.41 17.16 -16.63
CA ASN A 745 28.58 16.59 -17.32
C ASN A 745 28.25 15.20 -17.88
N ALA A 746 28.48 15.00 -19.18
CA ALA A 746 28.20 13.74 -19.86
C ALA A 746 29.36 12.73 -19.75
N PHE A 747 29.01 11.46 -19.57
CA PHE A 747 29.91 10.32 -19.56
C PHE A 747 29.86 9.64 -20.94
N ASP A 748 30.38 10.30 -21.97
CA ASP A 748 30.14 9.96 -23.38
C ASP A 748 31.42 9.60 -24.16
N LYS A 749 32.52 9.33 -23.45
CA LYS A 749 33.83 8.96 -24.01
C LYS A 749 34.50 7.91 -23.14
N ASP A 750 35.40 7.12 -23.72
CA ASP A 750 36.25 6.22 -22.95
C ASP A 750 37.12 7.02 -21.95
N VAL A 751 37.05 6.64 -20.68
CA VAL A 751 37.85 7.23 -19.58
C VAL A 751 38.42 6.08 -18.75
N ASP A 752 39.69 6.19 -18.38
CA ASP A 752 40.42 5.21 -17.56
C ASP A 752 41.40 5.97 -16.67
N GLU A 753 40.85 6.59 -15.61
CA GLU A 753 41.57 7.48 -14.69
C GLU A 753 41.30 7.07 -13.23
N ASP A 754 42.14 7.51 -12.29
CA ASP A 754 42.01 7.14 -10.87
C ASP A 754 40.63 7.58 -10.31
N GLY A 755 39.78 6.60 -10.00
CA GLY A 755 38.42 6.83 -9.49
C GLY A 755 37.32 7.00 -10.54
N GLN A 756 37.62 6.98 -11.84
CA GLN A 756 36.62 7.07 -12.91
C GLN A 756 36.94 6.16 -14.09
N LEU A 757 36.02 5.25 -14.41
CA LEU A 757 36.10 4.37 -15.58
C LEU A 757 34.84 4.55 -16.43
N VAL A 758 34.99 4.82 -17.72
CA VAL A 758 33.90 4.81 -18.69
C VAL A 758 34.36 3.97 -19.87
N LYS A 759 33.56 2.98 -20.27
CA LYS A 759 33.77 2.24 -21.51
C LYS A 759 32.56 2.41 -22.43
N MET A 760 32.84 2.74 -23.68
CA MET A 760 31.86 2.92 -24.73
C MET A 760 31.73 1.67 -25.60
N SER A 761 30.55 1.47 -26.19
CA SER A 761 30.28 0.52 -27.26
C SER A 761 29.64 1.28 -28.42
N GLY A 762 30.46 1.72 -29.37
CA GLY A 762 30.04 2.70 -30.38
C GLY A 762 29.69 4.04 -29.71
N GLU A 763 28.48 4.53 -29.96
CA GLU A 763 27.95 5.75 -29.35
C GLU A 763 27.28 5.52 -27.98
N SER A 764 27.18 4.28 -27.52
CA SER A 764 26.54 3.94 -26.25
C SER A 764 27.55 3.85 -25.12
N VAL A 765 27.17 4.36 -23.95
CA VAL A 765 27.79 3.93 -22.69
C VAL A 765 27.53 2.44 -22.51
N ARG A 766 28.60 1.68 -22.26
CA ARG A 766 28.55 0.25 -21.91
C ARG A 766 28.75 0.05 -20.42
N LEU A 767 29.71 0.76 -19.85
CA LEU A 767 30.10 0.65 -18.45
C LEU A 767 30.53 2.03 -17.93
N VAL A 768 30.07 2.37 -16.73
CA VAL A 768 30.57 3.50 -15.93
C VAL A 768 30.89 3.01 -14.54
N ILE A 769 32.01 3.45 -13.96
CA ILE A 769 32.33 3.33 -12.55
C ILE A 769 32.84 4.69 -12.08
N VAL A 770 32.27 5.21 -11.00
CA VAL A 770 32.69 6.45 -10.37
C VAL A 770 32.88 6.19 -8.88
N LYS A 771 34.08 6.45 -8.38
CA LYS A 771 34.39 6.47 -6.96
C LYS A 771 33.97 7.81 -6.36
N ASP A 772 33.40 7.78 -5.17
CA ASP A 772 32.90 8.96 -4.45
C ASP A 772 32.03 9.85 -5.38
N PRO A 773 30.97 9.28 -6.02
CA PRO A 773 30.11 10.00 -6.95
C PRO A 773 29.53 11.27 -6.32
N ARG A 774 29.36 12.31 -7.14
CA ARG A 774 28.70 13.54 -6.70
C ARG A 774 27.28 13.25 -6.23
N ALA A 775 26.94 13.80 -5.07
CA ALA A 775 25.58 13.78 -4.56
C ALA A 775 24.66 14.64 -5.45
N GLY A 776 23.40 14.21 -5.58
CA GLY A 776 22.40 14.86 -6.42
C GLY A 776 21.84 13.94 -7.52
N ASP A 777 21.11 14.53 -8.45
CA ASP A 777 20.38 13.81 -9.49
C ASP A 777 21.24 13.47 -10.70
N TRP A 778 21.51 12.18 -10.89
CA TRP A 778 22.13 11.65 -12.09
C TRP A 778 21.07 11.25 -13.10
N THR A 779 21.24 11.68 -14.35
CA THR A 779 20.25 11.48 -15.40
C THR A 779 20.76 10.50 -16.44
N MET A 780 20.00 9.42 -16.64
CA MET A 780 20.24 8.40 -17.66
C MET A 780 19.24 8.57 -18.80
N THR A 781 19.74 8.60 -20.04
CA THR A 781 18.90 8.65 -21.25
C THR A 781 19.29 7.50 -22.18
N MET A 782 18.31 6.73 -22.65
CA MET A 782 18.53 5.57 -23.51
C MET A 782 17.68 5.65 -24.78
N SER A 783 18.27 5.49 -25.95
CA SER A 783 17.57 5.24 -27.20
C SER A 783 17.67 3.76 -27.53
N VAL A 784 16.55 3.04 -27.57
CA VAL A 784 16.52 1.58 -27.70
C VAL A 784 15.70 1.18 -28.93
N ALA A 785 16.17 0.21 -29.72
CA ALA A 785 15.35 -0.37 -30.78
C ALA A 785 14.14 -1.09 -30.16
N ALA A 786 13.01 -1.15 -30.87
CA ALA A 786 11.80 -1.77 -30.32
C ALA A 786 11.98 -3.27 -30.01
N ASP A 787 12.81 -3.97 -30.77
CA ASP A 787 13.18 -5.37 -30.54
C ASP A 787 14.38 -5.55 -29.59
N ALA A 788 14.94 -4.47 -29.05
CA ALA A 788 16.13 -4.52 -28.22
C ALA A 788 15.85 -5.20 -26.88
N LYS A 789 16.53 -6.32 -26.67
CA LYS A 789 16.50 -7.11 -25.44
C LYS A 789 17.70 -6.77 -24.57
N PHE A 790 17.48 -5.92 -23.58
CA PHE A 790 18.55 -5.37 -22.76
C PHE A 790 18.18 -5.25 -21.28
N ARG A 791 19.24 -5.06 -20.50
CA ARG A 791 19.19 -4.66 -19.10
C ARG A 791 20.26 -3.61 -18.87
N CYS A 792 19.89 -2.52 -18.20
CA CYS A 792 20.83 -1.54 -17.70
C CYS A 792 20.68 -1.47 -16.18
N GLU A 793 21.78 -1.70 -15.47
CA GLU A 793 21.81 -1.55 -14.03
C GLU A 793 22.69 -0.36 -13.68
N CYS A 794 22.19 0.52 -12.83
CA CYS A 794 22.89 1.67 -12.34
C CYS A 794 22.69 1.73 -10.82
N ASN A 795 23.73 1.43 -10.05
CA ASN A 795 23.60 1.18 -8.63
C ASN A 795 24.75 1.83 -7.86
N THR A 796 24.53 2.13 -6.58
CA THR A 796 25.60 2.51 -5.65
C THR A 796 25.92 1.37 -4.69
N VAL A 797 27.17 1.33 -4.21
CA VAL A 797 27.59 0.43 -3.15
C VAL A 797 27.44 1.14 -1.81
N PRO A 798 26.77 0.58 -0.80
CA PRO A 798 26.64 1.24 0.49
C PRO A 798 27.97 1.33 1.23
N SER A 799 28.14 2.38 2.05
CA SER A 799 29.36 2.59 2.84
C SER A 799 29.55 1.62 4.01
N LYS A 800 28.48 0.95 4.46
CA LYS A 800 28.46 0.00 5.59
C LYS A 800 27.49 -1.15 5.37
N ASP A 801 27.73 -2.26 6.06
CA ASP A 801 26.90 -3.47 6.05
C ASP A 801 26.55 -3.97 4.63
N VAL A 802 27.57 -3.89 3.75
CA VAL A 802 27.42 -3.85 2.29
C VAL A 802 26.45 -4.90 1.74
N PHE A 803 26.67 -6.17 2.10
CA PHE A 803 25.86 -7.29 1.59
C PHE A 803 24.40 -7.24 2.06
N ASN A 804 24.17 -7.00 3.35
CA ASN A 804 22.81 -6.98 3.90
C ASN A 804 22.05 -5.77 3.38
N THR A 805 22.69 -4.60 3.35
CA THR A 805 22.11 -3.36 2.84
C THR A 805 21.74 -3.50 1.36
N MET A 806 22.62 -4.05 0.51
CA MET A 806 22.30 -4.30 -0.90
C MET A 806 21.20 -5.35 -1.08
N LEU A 807 21.21 -6.43 -0.29
CA LEU A 807 20.20 -7.49 -0.36
C LEU A 807 18.82 -6.98 0.09
N GLU A 808 18.76 -6.18 1.16
CA GLU A 808 17.53 -5.58 1.64
C GLU A 808 17.00 -4.54 0.65
N THR A 809 17.87 -3.71 0.09
CA THR A 809 17.53 -2.73 -0.94
C THR A 809 16.93 -3.43 -2.17
N ALA A 810 17.56 -4.50 -2.66
CA ALA A 810 17.04 -5.28 -3.78
C ALA A 810 15.70 -5.98 -3.47
N ARG A 811 15.48 -6.44 -2.23
CA ARG A 811 14.20 -7.04 -1.81
C ARG A 811 13.06 -6.02 -1.81
N ARG A 812 13.32 -4.75 -1.49
CA ARG A 812 12.31 -3.68 -1.58
C ARG A 812 11.82 -3.48 -3.02
N ARG A 813 12.59 -3.88 -4.03
CA ARG A 813 12.20 -3.80 -5.45
C ARG A 813 11.11 -4.81 -5.85
N ASP A 814 11.16 -6.04 -5.34
CA ASP A 814 10.27 -7.14 -5.79
C ASP A 814 8.83 -7.03 -5.27
N GLU A 815 8.55 -6.05 -4.41
CA GLU A 815 7.24 -5.85 -3.77
C GLU A 815 6.45 -4.66 -4.38
N GLY A 816 6.99 -3.96 -5.41
CA GLY A 816 6.47 -2.65 -5.85
C GLY A 816 6.31 -2.37 -7.36
N ALA A 817 6.42 -3.34 -8.28
CA ALA A 817 6.23 -3.09 -9.72
C ALA A 817 4.99 -3.79 -10.29
N GLY A 818 4.08 -3.01 -10.89
CA GLY A 818 2.83 -3.50 -11.49
C GLY A 818 3.05 -4.58 -12.55
N GLY A 819 2.32 -5.69 -12.42
CA GLY A 819 1.88 -6.52 -13.55
C GLY A 819 2.91 -7.34 -14.34
N ILE A 820 4.19 -7.45 -13.95
CA ILE A 820 5.15 -8.35 -14.60
C ILE A 820 5.61 -9.42 -13.60
N ALA A 821 5.48 -10.69 -13.99
CA ALA A 821 5.66 -11.86 -13.14
C ALA A 821 6.91 -11.79 -12.23
N ALA A 822 6.73 -12.12 -10.94
CA ALA A 822 7.81 -12.35 -10.01
C ALA A 822 8.80 -13.38 -10.58
N ARG A 823 9.96 -12.93 -11.06
CA ARG A 823 11.06 -13.79 -11.47
C ARG A 823 12.12 -13.78 -10.37
N SER A 824 12.59 -14.97 -10.02
CA SER A 824 13.21 -15.27 -8.73
C SER A 824 14.43 -14.42 -8.39
N ILE A 825 14.49 -14.01 -7.12
CA ILE A 825 15.58 -13.46 -6.28
C ILE A 825 17.02 -14.01 -6.57
N GLY A 826 17.17 -15.10 -7.32
CA GLY A 826 18.48 -15.68 -7.70
C GLY A 826 19.11 -15.20 -9.02
N GLY A 827 18.37 -14.54 -9.93
CA GLY A 827 18.88 -14.14 -11.25
C GLY A 827 19.27 -12.66 -11.39
N ASP A 828 18.48 -11.77 -10.80
CA ASP A 828 18.64 -10.32 -11.00
C ASP A 828 19.73 -9.71 -10.11
N ILE A 829 19.88 -10.21 -8.88
CA ILE A 829 21.02 -9.87 -8.01
C ILE A 829 22.33 -10.46 -8.58
N LEU A 830 22.24 -11.59 -9.29
CA LEU A 830 23.37 -12.29 -9.91
C LEU A 830 23.95 -11.50 -11.10
N ALA A 831 23.11 -10.85 -11.92
CA ALA A 831 23.54 -10.02 -13.04
C ALA A 831 24.29 -8.76 -12.57
N ALA A 832 23.81 -8.11 -11.50
CA ALA A 832 24.47 -6.98 -10.84
C ALA A 832 25.89 -7.31 -10.37
N PHE A 833 26.05 -8.44 -9.69
CA PHE A 833 27.36 -8.89 -9.20
C PHE A 833 28.26 -9.42 -10.33
N LEU A 834 27.71 -10.01 -11.40
CA LEU A 834 28.46 -10.42 -12.60
C LEU A 834 29.01 -9.21 -13.37
N GLY A 835 28.19 -8.16 -13.56
CA GLY A 835 28.57 -6.94 -14.26
C GLY A 835 29.74 -6.21 -13.58
N VAL A 836 29.75 -6.16 -12.26
CA VAL A 836 30.86 -5.61 -11.46
C VAL A 836 32.08 -6.53 -11.51
N ALA A 837 31.91 -7.86 -11.44
CA ALA A 837 33.02 -8.81 -11.51
C ALA A 837 33.79 -8.75 -12.85
N ILE A 838 33.07 -8.59 -13.97
CA ILE A 838 33.68 -8.39 -15.30
C ILE A 838 34.45 -7.07 -15.37
N ALA A 839 33.85 -6.00 -14.84
CA ALA A 839 34.47 -4.70 -14.85
C ALA A 839 35.79 -4.67 -14.07
N VAL A 840 35.91 -5.45 -12.98
CA VAL A 840 37.11 -5.53 -12.13
C VAL A 840 38.23 -6.38 -12.75
N VAL A 841 37.92 -7.45 -13.49
CA VAL A 841 38.94 -8.27 -14.19
C VAL A 841 39.66 -7.46 -15.28
N LEU A 842 39.00 -6.44 -15.83
CA LEU A 842 39.50 -5.61 -16.93
C LEU A 842 40.35 -4.39 -16.48
N ILE A 843 40.58 -4.18 -15.17
CA ILE A 843 41.29 -2.98 -14.67
C ILE A 843 42.79 -3.29 -14.38
N PRO A 844 43.75 -2.48 -14.87
CA PRO A 844 45.19 -2.82 -14.80
C PRO A 844 45.90 -2.50 -13.47
N GLU A 845 45.50 -1.48 -12.67
CA GLU A 845 46.32 -1.02 -11.54
C GLU A 845 45.50 -0.46 -10.36
N ALA A 846 45.51 -1.15 -9.20
CA ALA A 846 45.60 -0.56 -7.85
C ALA A 846 45.37 -1.63 -6.76
N VAL A 847 46.42 -1.88 -5.98
CA VAL A 847 46.57 -2.85 -4.87
C VAL A 847 45.51 -2.72 -3.75
N ILE A 848 44.64 -1.71 -3.77
CA ILE A 848 43.55 -1.52 -2.80
C ILE A 848 42.28 -2.29 -3.22
N ILE A 849 42.19 -2.74 -4.47
CA ILE A 849 41.02 -3.42 -5.03
C ILE A 849 40.93 -4.89 -4.58
N THR A 850 42.02 -5.54 -4.16
CA THR A 850 42.04 -6.99 -3.88
C THR A 850 41.03 -7.43 -2.82
N ALA A 851 40.78 -6.69 -1.74
CA ALA A 851 39.75 -7.07 -0.76
C ALA A 851 38.31 -6.87 -1.28
N LEU A 852 38.11 -5.88 -2.17
CA LEU A 852 36.84 -5.58 -2.83
C LEU A 852 36.55 -6.56 -3.99
N THR A 853 37.55 -6.87 -4.81
CA THR A 853 37.54 -7.93 -5.83
C THR A 853 37.07 -9.23 -5.20
N VAL A 854 37.58 -9.52 -4.01
CA VAL A 854 37.36 -10.77 -3.31
C VAL A 854 35.97 -10.86 -2.68
N ALA A 855 35.47 -9.76 -2.08
CA ALA A 855 34.11 -9.68 -1.54
C ALA A 855 33.02 -9.85 -2.62
N VAL A 856 33.22 -9.24 -3.79
CA VAL A 856 32.26 -9.22 -4.89
C VAL A 856 32.30 -10.52 -5.71
N THR A 857 33.50 -11.08 -5.92
CA THR A 857 33.67 -12.37 -6.61
C THR A 857 33.11 -13.54 -5.78
N GLY A 858 33.25 -13.49 -4.44
CA GLY A 858 32.70 -14.50 -3.54
C GLY A 858 31.17 -14.59 -3.57
N ALA A 859 30.46 -13.45 -3.67
CA ALA A 859 29.00 -13.41 -3.81
C ALA A 859 28.52 -13.91 -5.18
N GLY A 860 29.23 -13.58 -6.27
CA GLY A 860 28.93 -14.07 -7.61
C GLY A 860 29.09 -15.59 -7.77
N ILE A 861 30.07 -16.20 -7.09
CA ILE A 861 30.30 -17.65 -7.08
C ILE A 861 29.16 -18.42 -6.36
N VAL A 862 28.63 -17.87 -5.27
CA VAL A 862 27.47 -18.45 -4.55
C VAL A 862 26.20 -18.40 -5.42
N GLY A 863 26.02 -17.33 -6.19
CA GLY A 863 24.90 -17.20 -7.13
C GLY A 863 25.00 -18.14 -8.34
N MET A 864 26.19 -18.36 -8.90
CA MET A 864 26.44 -19.35 -9.95
C MET A 864 26.08 -20.78 -9.50
N ALA A 865 26.42 -21.12 -8.27
CA ALA A 865 26.07 -22.39 -7.64
C ALA A 865 24.54 -22.60 -7.58
N TYR A 866 23.78 -21.59 -7.18
CA TYR A 866 22.32 -21.66 -7.08
C TYR A 866 21.60 -21.82 -8.43
N ASN A 867 22.08 -21.18 -9.50
CA ASN A 867 21.45 -21.24 -10.83
C ASN A 867 21.66 -22.59 -11.55
N ALA A 868 22.75 -23.28 -11.28
CA ALA A 868 22.98 -24.64 -11.78
C ALA A 868 21.98 -25.67 -11.19
N VAL A 869 21.34 -25.37 -10.05
CA VAL A 869 20.27 -26.18 -9.44
C VAL A 869 18.93 -26.01 -10.19
N LYS A 870 18.74 -24.93 -10.95
CA LYS A 870 17.42 -24.52 -11.46
C LYS A 870 17.19 -24.80 -12.95
N LYS A 871 18.23 -24.89 -13.78
CA LYS A 871 18.08 -25.26 -15.22
C LYS A 871 17.94 -26.78 -15.35
N LYS A 872 16.76 -27.20 -15.80
CA LYS A 872 16.18 -28.55 -15.74
C LYS A 872 16.69 -29.51 -16.82
N ASP A 873 17.95 -29.39 -17.23
CA ASP A 873 18.53 -30.25 -18.27
C ASP A 873 19.87 -30.82 -17.80
N SER A 874 19.99 -32.15 -17.85
CA SER A 874 21.13 -33.00 -17.44
C SER A 874 21.15 -33.43 -15.96
N ALA A 875 20.31 -34.41 -15.61
CA ALA A 875 20.33 -35.09 -14.30
C ALA A 875 21.69 -35.75 -13.93
N GLU A 876 22.61 -35.96 -14.89
CA GLU A 876 23.98 -36.41 -14.62
C GLU A 876 24.90 -35.31 -14.06
N LYS A 877 24.62 -34.02 -14.31
CA LYS A 877 25.39 -32.88 -13.77
C LYS A 877 24.98 -32.51 -12.33
N MET A 878 23.87 -33.06 -11.82
CA MET A 878 23.24 -32.68 -10.55
C MET A 878 24.00 -33.13 -9.29
N GLY A 879 24.70 -34.27 -9.30
CA GLY A 879 25.34 -34.80 -8.07
C GLY A 879 26.54 -33.99 -7.60
N THR A 880 27.42 -33.60 -8.53
CA THR A 880 28.70 -32.97 -8.21
C THR A 880 28.57 -31.48 -7.91
N VAL A 881 27.60 -30.81 -8.55
CA VAL A 881 27.33 -29.37 -8.35
C VAL A 881 26.54 -29.13 -7.06
N ALA A 882 25.52 -29.92 -6.76
CA ALA A 882 24.72 -29.77 -5.53
C ALA A 882 25.54 -29.90 -4.24
N ALA A 883 26.57 -30.77 -4.23
CA ALA A 883 27.50 -30.89 -3.09
C ALA A 883 28.42 -29.66 -2.91
N ILE A 884 28.74 -28.93 -3.99
CA ILE A 884 29.47 -27.63 -3.95
C ILE A 884 28.61 -26.58 -3.29
N VAL A 885 27.38 -26.47 -3.78
CA VAL A 885 26.41 -25.46 -3.35
C VAL A 885 26.08 -25.65 -1.87
N SER A 886 25.92 -26.89 -1.42
CA SER A 886 25.65 -27.19 -0.02
C SER A 886 26.82 -26.76 0.87
N LYS A 887 28.05 -27.15 0.53
CA LYS A 887 29.22 -26.87 1.39
C LYS A 887 29.55 -25.37 1.46
N ILE A 888 29.51 -24.66 0.33
CA ILE A 888 29.70 -23.20 0.29
C ILE A 888 28.53 -22.49 0.99
N GLY A 889 27.30 -22.93 0.74
CA GLY A 889 26.10 -22.43 1.43
C GLY A 889 26.15 -22.65 2.94
N ASP A 890 26.73 -23.75 3.41
CA ASP A 890 26.89 -24.09 4.83
C ASP A 890 28.02 -23.29 5.49
N GLU A 891 29.15 -23.06 4.81
CA GLU A 891 30.23 -22.20 5.30
C GLU A 891 29.83 -20.72 5.36
N VAL A 892 29.05 -20.25 4.38
CA VAL A 892 28.48 -18.89 4.37
C VAL A 892 27.38 -18.73 5.42
N ARG A 893 26.52 -19.75 5.63
CA ARG A 893 25.52 -19.75 6.71
C ARG A 893 26.16 -19.75 8.10
N ARG A 894 27.31 -20.40 8.28
CA ARG A 894 27.98 -20.57 9.58
C ARG A 894 28.90 -19.41 9.94
N ASP A 895 29.70 -18.93 9.00
CA ASP A 895 30.83 -18.01 9.29
C ASP A 895 30.65 -16.61 8.66
N GLY A 896 29.54 -16.32 7.96
CA GLY A 896 29.28 -15.01 7.34
C GLY A 896 30.38 -14.59 6.33
N PHE A 897 30.77 -13.32 6.32
CA PHE A 897 31.81 -12.76 5.43
C PHE A 897 33.18 -13.44 5.57
N GLN A 898 33.51 -14.02 6.73
CA GLN A 898 34.75 -14.78 6.92
C GLN A 898 34.74 -16.12 6.18
N GLY A 899 33.58 -16.73 5.96
CA GLY A 899 33.42 -17.90 5.08
C GLY A 899 33.68 -17.56 3.62
N VAL A 900 33.20 -16.39 3.17
CA VAL A 900 33.43 -15.86 1.82
C VAL A 900 34.91 -15.54 1.57
N LEU A 901 35.58 -14.87 2.51
CA LEU A 901 37.01 -14.57 2.43
C LEU A 901 37.88 -15.84 2.36
N LYS A 902 37.49 -16.94 3.02
CA LYS A 902 38.18 -18.24 2.92
C LYS A 902 38.07 -18.85 1.52
N CYS A 903 36.87 -18.88 0.93
CA CYS A 903 36.66 -19.39 -0.44
C CYS A 903 37.47 -18.60 -1.47
N VAL A 904 37.66 -17.32 -1.22
CA VAL A 904 38.33 -16.44 -2.18
C VAL A 904 39.86 -16.46 -2.03
N ALA A 905 40.38 -16.59 -0.81
CA ALA A 905 41.80 -16.86 -0.57
C ALA A 905 42.26 -18.19 -1.21
N LEU A 906 41.33 -19.12 -1.48
CA LEU A 906 41.59 -20.39 -2.16
C LEU A 906 41.68 -20.25 -3.69
N ILE A 907 40.94 -19.32 -4.31
CA ILE A 907 40.95 -19.09 -5.77
C ILE A 907 42.12 -18.20 -6.18
N GLY A 908 42.40 -17.14 -5.42
CA GLY A 908 43.53 -16.23 -5.68
C GLY A 908 44.91 -16.88 -5.56
N LYS A 909 45.02 -18.08 -4.99
CA LYS A 909 46.26 -18.86 -4.95
C LYS A 909 46.48 -19.76 -6.18
N ASN A 910 45.47 -19.98 -7.02
CA ASN A 910 45.48 -21.02 -8.06
C ASN A 910 45.39 -20.52 -9.52
N ILE A 911 45.26 -19.22 -9.75
CA ILE A 911 45.29 -18.57 -11.08
C ILE A 911 46.46 -17.56 -11.11
N SER A 912 47.26 -17.52 -12.18
CA SER A 912 48.37 -16.57 -12.37
C SER A 912 47.94 -15.28 -13.09
N GLU A 913 48.78 -14.25 -13.03
CA GLU A 913 48.56 -12.98 -13.73
C GLU A 913 48.59 -13.19 -15.26
N GLU A 914 49.47 -14.06 -15.74
CA GLU A 914 49.61 -14.42 -17.14
C GLU A 914 48.37 -15.15 -17.68
N GLU A 915 47.72 -15.98 -16.85
CA GLU A 915 46.45 -16.62 -17.20
C GLU A 915 45.32 -15.58 -17.31
N VAL A 916 45.34 -14.57 -16.44
CA VAL A 916 44.41 -13.43 -16.49
C VAL A 916 44.67 -12.55 -17.72
N ASP A 917 45.92 -12.37 -18.13
CA ASP A 917 46.24 -11.59 -19.33
C ASP A 917 45.77 -12.26 -20.63
N VAL A 918 45.73 -13.60 -20.68
CA VAL A 918 45.12 -14.32 -21.82
C VAL A 918 43.63 -14.02 -21.91
N ILE A 919 42.92 -13.99 -20.78
CA ILE A 919 41.47 -13.73 -20.77
C ILE A 919 41.12 -12.26 -20.98
N ARG A 920 42.03 -11.33 -20.64
CA ARG A 920 41.84 -9.88 -20.85
C ARG A 920 41.87 -9.46 -22.31
N ARG A 921 42.40 -10.29 -23.23
CA ARG A 921 42.39 -9.98 -24.66
C ARG A 921 40.97 -9.97 -25.21
N LYS A 922 40.65 -8.98 -26.04
CA LYS A 922 39.30 -8.67 -26.50
C LYS A 922 38.63 -9.85 -27.22
N GLU A 923 39.41 -10.69 -27.89
CA GLU A 923 39.02 -11.91 -28.58
C GLU A 923 38.71 -13.12 -27.67
N ASN A 924 38.99 -13.01 -26.37
CA ASN A 924 38.81 -14.09 -25.39
C ASN A 924 37.79 -13.75 -24.29
N TRP A 925 37.13 -12.59 -24.37
CA TRP A 925 36.19 -12.14 -23.34
C TRP A 925 34.99 -13.09 -23.15
N ASP A 926 34.52 -13.72 -24.23
CA ASP A 926 33.45 -14.74 -24.21
C ASP A 926 33.88 -16.04 -23.49
N LYS A 927 35.18 -16.27 -23.34
CA LYS A 927 35.76 -17.50 -22.75
C LYS A 927 35.99 -17.39 -21.24
N LEU A 928 35.76 -16.23 -20.62
CA LEU A 928 36.01 -15.97 -19.20
C LEU A 928 35.22 -16.91 -18.29
N TYR A 929 33.92 -17.06 -18.56
CA TYR A 929 33.04 -17.88 -17.73
C TYR A 929 33.29 -19.38 -17.85
N PRO A 930 33.39 -19.96 -19.06
CA PRO A 930 33.68 -21.38 -19.16
C PRO A 930 35.05 -21.74 -18.57
N TRP A 931 36.04 -20.83 -18.62
CA TRP A 931 37.39 -21.02 -18.06
C TRP A 931 37.41 -21.10 -16.53
N ILE A 932 36.73 -20.17 -15.85
CA ILE A 932 36.56 -20.20 -14.37
C ILE A 932 35.84 -21.49 -13.95
N GLY A 933 34.80 -21.89 -14.70
CA GLY A 933 34.05 -23.12 -14.44
C GLY A 933 34.89 -24.39 -14.51
N VAL A 934 35.92 -24.44 -15.36
CA VAL A 934 36.85 -25.57 -15.44
C VAL A 934 37.80 -25.61 -14.23
N HIS A 935 38.35 -24.47 -13.81
CA HIS A 935 39.23 -24.39 -12.64
C HIS A 935 38.58 -24.92 -11.35
N LEU A 936 37.33 -24.53 -11.11
CA LEU A 936 36.58 -24.99 -9.94
C LEU A 936 36.36 -26.50 -9.96
N GLN A 937 36.07 -27.10 -11.12
CA GLN A 937 35.85 -28.55 -11.23
C GLN A 937 37.13 -29.34 -10.99
N VAL A 938 38.25 -28.88 -11.55
CA VAL A 938 39.56 -29.51 -11.36
C VAL A 938 39.98 -29.46 -9.90
N TYR A 939 39.82 -28.31 -9.24
CA TYR A 939 40.17 -28.14 -7.83
C TYR A 939 39.50 -29.18 -6.92
N LYS A 940 38.19 -29.44 -7.08
CA LYS A 940 37.47 -30.41 -6.23
C LYS A 940 37.98 -31.84 -6.33
N VAL A 941 38.50 -32.19 -7.50
CA VAL A 941 39.08 -33.51 -7.74
C VAL A 941 40.40 -33.61 -6.99
N VAL A 942 41.23 -32.58 -7.10
CA VAL A 942 42.62 -32.64 -6.67
C VAL A 942 42.81 -32.20 -5.21
N GLU A 943 41.90 -31.43 -4.62
CA GLU A 943 41.99 -30.94 -3.22
C GLU A 943 42.04 -32.07 -2.18
N HIS A 944 41.47 -33.24 -2.51
CA HIS A 944 41.43 -34.41 -1.64
C HIS A 944 42.55 -35.43 -1.93
N MET A 945 43.41 -35.14 -2.92
CA MET A 945 44.55 -36.01 -3.25
C MET A 945 45.74 -35.66 -2.37
N THR A 946 46.26 -36.66 -1.66
CA THR A 946 47.41 -36.51 -0.75
C THR A 946 48.74 -36.88 -1.40
N ASP A 947 48.72 -37.56 -2.55
CA ASP A 947 49.91 -37.86 -3.37
C ASP A 947 50.18 -36.65 -4.29
N PRO A 948 51.30 -35.93 -4.11
CA PRO A 948 51.61 -34.73 -4.88
C PRO A 948 51.74 -34.99 -6.38
N GLU A 949 52.30 -36.14 -6.78
CA GLU A 949 52.51 -36.46 -8.20
C GLU A 949 51.18 -36.81 -8.87
N LYS A 950 50.31 -37.53 -8.15
CA LYS A 950 48.94 -37.80 -8.59
C LYS A 950 48.15 -36.51 -8.72
N GLN A 951 48.24 -35.66 -7.70
CA GLN A 951 47.54 -34.39 -7.65
C GLN A 951 47.93 -33.51 -8.84
N ASN A 952 49.22 -33.38 -9.11
CA ASN A 952 49.73 -32.55 -10.19
C ASN A 952 49.35 -33.12 -11.57
N SER A 953 49.64 -34.40 -11.81
CA SER A 953 49.40 -35.03 -13.11
C SER A 953 47.91 -35.08 -13.47
N VAL A 954 47.06 -35.45 -12.50
CA VAL A 954 45.61 -35.49 -12.72
C VAL A 954 45.05 -34.08 -12.90
N ARG A 955 45.57 -33.06 -12.17
CA ARG A 955 45.17 -31.65 -12.37
C ARG A 955 45.35 -31.25 -13.81
N HIS A 956 46.57 -31.39 -14.35
CA HIS A 956 46.91 -30.90 -15.69
C HIS A 956 46.15 -31.62 -16.80
N VAL A 957 46.09 -32.95 -16.78
CA VAL A 957 45.38 -33.73 -17.79
C VAL A 957 43.87 -33.47 -17.75
N PHE A 958 43.27 -33.45 -16.56
CA PHE A 958 41.83 -33.22 -16.42
C PHE A 958 41.47 -31.79 -16.81
N TRP A 959 42.26 -30.82 -16.38
CA TRP A 959 42.10 -29.40 -16.72
C TRP A 959 42.16 -29.16 -18.21
N GLN A 960 43.19 -29.68 -18.90
CA GLN A 960 43.36 -29.50 -20.34
C GLN A 960 42.36 -30.29 -21.17
N CYS A 961 41.89 -31.45 -20.71
CA CYS A 961 40.78 -32.17 -21.34
C CYS A 961 39.49 -31.32 -21.33
N MET A 962 39.19 -30.73 -20.16
CA MET A 962 38.02 -29.89 -19.97
C MET A 962 38.11 -28.57 -20.75
N LEU A 963 39.26 -27.89 -20.72
CA LEU A 963 39.46 -26.66 -21.49
C LEU A 963 39.33 -26.93 -22.99
N THR A 964 39.91 -28.02 -23.50
CA THR A 964 39.87 -28.35 -24.93
C THR A 964 38.45 -28.68 -25.40
N LYS A 965 37.71 -29.50 -24.65
CA LYS A 965 36.31 -29.82 -24.96
C LYS A 965 35.41 -28.59 -24.94
N ARG A 966 35.64 -27.69 -23.98
CA ARG A 966 34.72 -26.58 -23.69
C ARG A 966 35.04 -25.29 -24.44
N LEU A 967 36.32 -25.00 -24.65
CA LEU A 967 36.82 -23.70 -25.13
C LEU A 967 37.69 -23.81 -26.38
N GLY A 968 37.90 -25.03 -26.88
CA GLY A 968 38.73 -25.29 -28.05
C GLY A 968 40.22 -25.43 -27.71
N LYS A 969 40.91 -26.17 -28.58
CA LYS A 969 42.32 -26.56 -28.38
C LYS A 969 43.26 -25.36 -28.31
N ASP A 970 43.10 -24.38 -29.19
CA ASP A 970 43.97 -23.20 -29.26
C ASP A 970 43.95 -22.40 -27.95
N PHE A 971 42.76 -22.20 -27.37
CA PHE A 971 42.62 -21.51 -26.08
C PHE A 971 43.17 -22.35 -24.93
N ALA A 972 42.96 -23.67 -24.94
CA ALA A 972 43.51 -24.57 -23.93
C ALA A 972 45.04 -24.57 -23.94
N THR A 973 45.66 -24.60 -25.12
CA THR A 973 47.11 -24.49 -25.31
C THR A 973 47.62 -23.14 -24.83
N GLU A 974 46.96 -22.04 -25.19
CA GLU A 974 47.37 -20.71 -24.75
C GLU A 974 47.30 -20.55 -23.23
N MET A 975 46.23 -21.05 -22.62
CA MET A 975 46.02 -21.03 -21.17
C MET A 975 47.02 -21.93 -20.43
N GLY A 976 47.32 -23.11 -20.98
CA GLY A 976 48.37 -23.98 -20.46
C GLY A 976 49.73 -23.27 -20.46
N ASN A 977 50.11 -22.65 -21.58
CA ASN A 977 51.35 -21.90 -21.67
C ASN A 977 51.40 -20.70 -20.70
N ALA A 978 50.27 -20.06 -20.44
CA ALA A 978 50.17 -18.97 -19.48
C ALA A 978 50.32 -19.44 -18.03
N HIS A 979 49.74 -20.60 -17.70
CA HIS A 979 49.90 -21.25 -16.40
C HIS A 979 51.37 -21.55 -16.11
N GLU A 980 52.10 -22.15 -17.06
CA GLU A 980 53.51 -22.47 -16.90
C GLU A 980 54.39 -21.22 -16.75
N ARG A 981 54.09 -20.12 -17.48
CA ARG A 981 54.82 -18.86 -17.35
C ARG A 981 54.61 -18.19 -15.99
N GLY A 982 53.37 -18.19 -15.50
CA GLY A 982 53.03 -17.52 -14.26
C GLY A 982 53.33 -18.32 -13.00
N ARG A 983 53.60 -19.62 -13.15
CA ARG A 983 53.91 -20.54 -12.05
C ARG A 983 55.05 -21.47 -12.45
N PRO A 984 56.27 -20.94 -12.69
CA PRO A 984 57.38 -21.76 -13.14
C PRO A 984 57.75 -22.80 -12.08
N GLY A 985 57.64 -24.09 -12.42
CA GLY A 985 58.16 -25.21 -11.67
C GLY A 985 59.62 -25.52 -12.01
N SER A 986 60.14 -26.65 -11.51
CA SER A 986 61.45 -27.16 -11.94
C SER A 986 61.42 -27.60 -13.42
N ASP A 987 62.58 -27.74 -14.07
CA ASP A 987 62.63 -28.24 -15.46
C ASP A 987 61.95 -29.62 -15.63
N ALA A 988 61.94 -30.43 -14.57
CA ALA A 988 61.25 -31.71 -14.54
C ALA A 988 59.73 -31.56 -14.33
N ASP A 989 59.30 -30.62 -13.48
CA ASP A 989 57.87 -30.29 -13.29
C ASP A 989 57.26 -29.75 -14.58
N ASN A 990 57.88 -28.75 -15.18
CA ASN A 990 57.37 -28.08 -16.38
C ASN A 990 57.27 -29.08 -17.56
N LYS A 991 58.23 -30.01 -17.70
CA LYS A 991 58.17 -31.07 -18.71
C LYS A 991 57.03 -32.07 -18.44
N ALA A 992 56.81 -32.42 -17.17
CA ALA A 992 55.71 -33.29 -16.79
C ALA A 992 54.36 -32.61 -17.05
N ASP A 993 54.24 -31.32 -16.71
CA ASP A 993 53.04 -30.51 -16.90
C ASP A 993 52.74 -30.26 -18.39
N GLU A 994 53.74 -29.91 -19.20
CA GLU A 994 53.62 -29.83 -20.66
C GLU A 994 53.11 -31.16 -21.25
N ARG A 995 53.70 -32.28 -20.85
CA ARG A 995 53.31 -33.60 -21.36
C ARG A 995 51.90 -33.98 -20.92
N ASN A 996 51.53 -33.68 -19.68
CA ASN A 996 50.19 -33.91 -19.16
C ASN A 996 49.14 -32.99 -19.81
N ASN A 997 49.52 -31.76 -20.14
CA ASN A 997 48.67 -30.84 -20.88
C ASN A 997 48.36 -31.40 -22.29
N GLU A 998 49.37 -31.90 -23.01
CA GLU A 998 49.19 -32.59 -24.30
C GLU A 998 48.30 -33.83 -24.19
N ILE A 999 48.52 -34.66 -23.16
CA ILE A 999 47.69 -35.85 -22.91
C ILE A 999 46.24 -35.43 -22.66
N GLY A 1000 46.00 -34.37 -21.89
CA GLY A 1000 44.67 -33.83 -21.64
C GLY A 1000 43.98 -33.36 -22.91
N GLN A 1001 44.69 -32.61 -23.77
CA GLN A 1001 44.17 -32.15 -25.06
C GLN A 1001 43.85 -33.31 -26.00
N GLN A 1002 44.71 -34.33 -26.08
CA GLN A 1002 44.43 -35.52 -26.90
C GLN A 1002 43.27 -36.33 -26.34
N LEU A 1003 43.20 -36.46 -25.01
CA LEU A 1003 42.12 -37.16 -24.33
C LEU A 1003 40.77 -36.49 -24.61
N ALA A 1004 40.72 -35.16 -24.73
CA ALA A 1004 39.52 -34.45 -25.14
C ALA A 1004 39.03 -34.85 -26.53
N GLU A 1005 39.88 -35.30 -27.45
CA GLU A 1005 39.44 -35.80 -28.77
C GLU A 1005 38.83 -37.20 -28.65
N ASP A 1006 39.34 -38.02 -27.74
CA ASP A 1006 38.97 -39.44 -27.57
C ASP A 1006 37.71 -39.67 -26.72
N VAL A 1007 37.38 -38.76 -25.81
CA VAL A 1007 36.22 -38.90 -24.91
C VAL A 1007 34.93 -38.36 -25.53
N ALA A 1008 33.81 -39.04 -25.28
CA ALA A 1008 32.51 -38.65 -25.83
C ALA A 1008 31.94 -37.38 -25.17
N SER A 1009 32.21 -37.18 -23.88
CA SER A 1009 31.67 -36.07 -23.09
C SER A 1009 32.66 -35.52 -22.07
N GLU A 1010 32.41 -34.32 -21.53
CA GLU A 1010 33.22 -33.72 -20.46
C GLU A 1010 33.23 -34.58 -19.18
N SER A 1011 32.12 -35.27 -18.87
CA SER A 1011 32.02 -36.18 -17.71
C SER A 1011 32.99 -37.36 -17.80
N ASP A 1012 33.40 -37.75 -19.01
CA ASP A 1012 34.34 -38.84 -19.23
C ASP A 1012 35.80 -38.40 -19.03
N CYS A 1013 36.10 -37.10 -19.09
CA CYS A 1013 37.47 -36.59 -18.93
C CYS A 1013 38.09 -37.06 -17.61
N LEU A 1014 37.42 -36.83 -16.46
CA LEU A 1014 37.96 -37.21 -15.15
C LEU A 1014 38.17 -38.72 -15.03
N LYS A 1015 37.15 -39.50 -15.38
CA LYS A 1015 37.20 -40.97 -15.29
C LYS A 1015 38.38 -41.49 -16.09
N ARG A 1016 38.54 -41.01 -17.32
CA ARG A 1016 39.59 -41.46 -18.21
C ARG A 1016 40.96 -40.95 -17.80
N THR A 1017 41.07 -39.74 -17.24
CA THR A 1017 42.31 -39.26 -16.61
C THR A 1017 42.75 -40.16 -15.46
N LEU A 1018 41.82 -40.59 -14.59
CA LEU A 1018 42.14 -41.51 -13.48
C LEU A 1018 42.54 -42.90 -13.99
N GLU A 1019 41.90 -43.42 -15.04
CA GLU A 1019 42.30 -44.68 -15.68
C GLU A 1019 43.71 -44.58 -16.31
N LEU A 1020 44.08 -43.42 -16.86
CA LEU A 1020 45.44 -43.17 -17.36
C LEU A 1020 46.46 -43.09 -16.22
N TRP A 1021 46.09 -42.48 -15.08
CA TRP A 1021 46.93 -42.48 -13.89
C TRP A 1021 47.16 -43.89 -13.35
N ASP A 1022 46.09 -44.68 -13.19
CA ASP A 1022 46.19 -46.05 -12.65
C ASP A 1022 46.92 -47.00 -13.62
N ALA A 1023 46.92 -46.69 -14.92
CA ALA A 1023 47.70 -47.39 -15.94
C ALA A 1023 49.15 -46.88 -16.10
N ASP A 1024 49.59 -45.96 -15.23
CA ASP A 1024 50.92 -45.35 -15.22
C ASP A 1024 51.29 -44.64 -16.53
N LYS A 1025 50.31 -43.96 -17.15
CA LYS A 1025 50.44 -43.28 -18.44
C LYS A 1025 50.53 -41.75 -18.34
N LEU A 1026 50.42 -41.19 -17.15
CA LEU A 1026 50.59 -39.76 -16.92
C LEU A 1026 52.03 -39.47 -16.53
N ALA A 1027 52.56 -38.36 -17.02
CA ALA A 1027 53.92 -37.92 -16.74
C ALA A 1027 54.03 -37.45 -15.29
N LYS A 1028 54.98 -37.97 -14.51
CA LYS A 1028 55.25 -37.50 -13.14
C LYS A 1028 56.56 -36.73 -13.12
N ARG A 1029 56.74 -35.78 -12.19
CA ARG A 1029 58.01 -35.05 -12.09
C ARG A 1029 59.21 -36.00 -12.01
N PRO A 1030 59.22 -37.07 -11.18
CA PRO A 1030 60.36 -37.98 -11.07
C PRO A 1030 60.77 -38.68 -12.37
N ASP A 1031 59.88 -38.78 -13.38
CA ASP A 1031 60.20 -39.41 -14.67
C ASP A 1031 61.17 -38.55 -15.51
N TYR A 1032 61.30 -37.26 -15.15
CA TYR A 1032 62.08 -36.24 -15.86
C TYR A 1032 63.21 -35.66 -15.02
N GLU A 1033 63.38 -36.14 -13.78
CA GLU A 1033 64.55 -35.88 -12.95
C GLU A 1033 65.71 -36.78 -13.42
N SER A 1034 66.82 -36.21 -13.89
CA SER A 1034 68.03 -37.00 -14.15
C SER A 1034 68.63 -37.51 -12.83
N ASP A 1035 69.08 -38.78 -12.81
CA ASP A 1035 69.72 -39.52 -11.69
C ASP A 1035 70.32 -38.61 -10.60
N PRO A 1036 69.84 -38.71 -9.34
CA PRO A 1036 70.32 -37.87 -8.25
C PRO A 1036 71.70 -38.34 -7.79
N THR A 1037 72.74 -37.72 -8.32
CA THR A 1037 73.82 -37.25 -7.42
C THR A 1037 73.60 -35.82 -7.07
#